data_AF-A0A6N6KH11-F1
#
_entry.id   AF-A0A6N6KH11-F1
#
_cell.length_a   1.000
_cell.length_b   1.000
_cell.length_c   1.000
_cell.angle_alpha   90.00
_cell.angle_beta   90.00
_cell.angle_gamma   90.00
#
_symmetry.space_group_name_H-M   'P 1'
#
loop_
_entity.id
_entity.type
_entity.pdbx_description
1 polymer ?
#
loop_
_entity_poly.entity_id
_entity_poly.type
_entity_poly.pdbx_seq_one_letter_code
_entity_poly.pdbx_strand_id
1 'polypeptide(L)'
;LGENLFYGVLPGSIGTLENLVFLDVSDNSLIGSIPESIWNLPDLADIWLDHNGLTGSILNDLGALQNLKSIDLSFNDLEGDIPESLWELPNLEFIILKENEFTGIIPSSVGSLTNLIHIDIGFNNLSGELPPEIGMLPELQVLDLDGNDLDGFLPEEIGDLQQITRLVLSDNEFSGPFPLNLTNATTLAFLDLSVNNLFYPIPEEIENLSNLHYLSLSHNNFSGEIPPEIGNLPNLQKLYLNYNNLTGAIPTALENLSNLEWIYLNNNNLSGSIPPELGNLSNLEYLHLSGNSLTGSIPSELGNLHELEQLMLGINQLSGALPPELGNLTDLKIIFLAFNQLTGCFPPEYEIFCTNIHPNNANFQGNPGLPGGGDFEAFCDTGAGNCNYTITGDVVYDQNLNCQQDTLEEGLQNWMVAANSVTGDFYGWTDSSGHYTIYAAPGFYQMDLVFPGPYWEENCTGDATVFIEEGVNYEVVDYYPEALIECPFLTVDISSPFLRRCFDNYSVVQYCNNGTAPAEDAYIEVIFDELLTVDSATVDFEVGDDNVYLFNVGNVGVNDCGTFIIYTYLSCDAILGETICSEAHIFPDSLCQEISPEWSGATVEITGECTGEEVKFTVRNTGSGDMLMDGSYIVIEDGIILYSEPQPFILPSGDDFDLNFEANGSTYVCQATQVANHPINFLPTASIEGCGTNDDGEFSTGFVTQFPEGDGAPFLSIDCQEVIGAYDPNDKNGYPKGVGEERFIDVGQDVEYRIRFQNTGTDTAFTVIIEDVLSSHWDMESLRLGASSHPYELEIRGDDTLRFVFNNILLPDSTANEPASHGFIKFKISQQPELPLGTIIENEAAIFFDFNEPVITNTTVHRLGEDYLGVVGVNSPVIPGLEVSVSPNPFSETTSIYLSGIEFEEAQLTLYNAQGMLVDQQSFSTNKYSLNRGSLAGGIYWFEITLDGEKGYFGKMVIN
;
A
#
# COMPACT_ATOMS: atom_id res chain seq x y z
N LEU A 1 58.21 23.52 12.32
CA LEU A 1 57.52 24.82 12.53
C LEU A 1 56.01 24.58 12.67
N GLY A 2 55.58 23.32 12.71
CA GLY A 2 54.18 22.98 12.90
C GLY A 2 53.63 23.31 14.28
N GLU A 3 52.33 23.14 14.44
CA GLU A 3 51.55 23.41 15.65
C GLU A 3 51.72 24.85 16.17
N ASN A 4 51.48 25.82 15.29
CA ASN A 4 51.64 27.24 15.61
C ASN A 4 50.43 28.06 15.12
N LEU A 5 50.57 29.38 15.12
CA LEU A 5 49.55 30.33 14.64
C LEU A 5 50.10 31.19 13.50
N PHE A 6 51.02 30.66 12.69
CA PHE A 6 51.53 31.35 11.53
C PHE A 6 50.41 31.53 10.50
N TYR A 7 50.33 32.73 9.91
CA TYR A 7 49.28 33.10 8.96
C TYR A 7 49.86 33.84 7.76
N GLY A 8 49.11 33.85 6.67
CA GLY A 8 49.57 34.43 5.39
C GLY A 8 50.29 33.41 4.52
N VAL A 9 51.04 33.89 3.52
CA VAL A 9 51.66 33.00 2.53
C VAL A 9 52.96 32.37 3.01
N LEU A 10 53.20 31.12 2.61
CA LEU A 10 54.47 30.43 2.86
C LEU A 10 55.61 31.18 2.15
N PRO A 11 56.68 31.61 2.86
CA PRO A 11 57.68 32.50 2.29
C PRO A 11 58.62 31.75 1.34
N GLY A 12 58.66 32.16 0.06
CA GLY A 12 59.54 31.56 -0.96
C GLY A 12 61.04 31.63 -0.68
N SER A 13 61.47 32.41 0.33
CA SER A 13 62.85 32.41 0.82
C SER A 13 63.29 31.08 1.45
N ILE A 14 62.35 30.23 1.86
CA ILE A 14 62.63 28.86 2.35
C ILE A 14 63.41 28.07 1.28
N GLY A 15 63.07 28.24 0.00
CA GLY A 15 63.78 27.61 -1.11
C GLY A 15 65.23 28.07 -1.33
N THR A 16 65.78 28.95 -0.48
CA THR A 16 67.22 29.28 -0.47
C THR A 16 68.03 28.42 0.50
N LEU A 17 67.36 27.57 1.29
CA LEU A 17 67.97 26.69 2.28
C LEU A 17 68.41 25.37 1.63
N GLU A 18 69.46 25.41 0.81
CA GLU A 18 69.89 24.26 -0.03
C GLU A 18 70.19 22.95 0.72
N ASN A 19 70.44 22.99 2.04
CA ASN A 19 70.71 21.81 2.88
C ASN A 19 69.49 21.44 3.77
N LEU A 20 68.29 21.94 3.45
CA LEU A 20 67.08 21.64 4.21
C LEU A 20 66.65 20.20 3.93
N VAL A 21 66.57 19.39 4.99
CA VAL A 21 66.20 17.98 4.91
C VAL A 21 64.76 17.74 5.33
N PHE A 22 64.27 18.52 6.30
CA PHE A 22 62.91 18.38 6.82
C PHE A 22 62.27 19.76 6.91
N LEU A 23 61.14 19.92 6.23
CA LEU A 23 60.27 21.08 6.32
C LEU A 23 58.94 20.65 6.94
N ASP A 24 58.72 21.03 8.18
CA ASP A 24 57.43 20.92 8.84
C ASP A 24 56.90 22.34 9.11
N VAL A 25 55.70 22.65 8.64
CA VAL A 25 54.86 23.81 9.00
C VAL A 25 53.39 23.40 9.19
N SER A 26 53.14 22.16 9.62
CA SER A 26 51.79 21.62 9.84
C SER A 26 50.98 22.43 10.84
N ASP A 27 49.65 22.26 10.91
CA ASP A 27 48.81 22.84 11.97
C ASP A 27 49.04 24.34 12.19
N ASN A 28 48.80 25.12 11.13
CA ASN A 28 48.93 26.58 11.14
C ASN A 28 47.71 27.20 10.44
N SER A 29 47.81 28.45 10.00
CA SER A 29 46.77 29.15 9.22
C SER A 29 47.37 29.77 7.97
N LEU A 30 48.33 29.06 7.36
CA LEU A 30 49.00 29.48 6.14
C LEU A 30 48.03 29.36 4.96
N ILE A 31 48.15 30.29 4.01
CA ILE A 31 47.25 30.39 2.85
C ILE A 31 48.03 30.61 1.55
N GLY A 32 47.36 30.41 0.41
CA GLY A 32 47.94 30.62 -0.91
C GLY A 32 48.86 29.47 -1.32
N SER A 33 49.58 29.64 -2.44
CA SER A 33 50.31 28.54 -3.06
C SER A 33 51.67 28.23 -2.43
N ILE A 34 52.04 26.94 -2.52
CA ILE A 34 53.36 26.45 -2.13
C ILE A 34 54.40 27.04 -3.11
N PRO A 35 55.41 27.80 -2.64
CA PRO A 35 56.39 28.43 -3.51
C PRO A 35 57.21 27.42 -4.33
N GLU A 36 57.36 27.69 -5.63
CA GLU A 36 58.11 26.85 -6.59
C GLU A 36 59.54 26.52 -6.13
N SER A 37 60.16 27.44 -5.38
CA SER A 37 61.52 27.29 -4.87
C SER A 37 61.67 26.15 -3.84
N ILE A 38 60.58 25.72 -3.18
CA ILE A 38 60.59 24.61 -2.22
C ILE A 38 60.69 23.27 -2.97
N TRP A 39 59.97 23.12 -4.08
CA TRP A 39 60.03 21.92 -4.93
C TRP A 39 61.39 21.67 -5.59
N ASN A 40 62.32 22.63 -5.50
CA ASN A 40 63.66 22.57 -6.07
C ASN A 40 64.78 22.30 -5.04
N LEU A 41 64.45 21.97 -3.79
CA LEU A 41 65.42 21.73 -2.72
C LEU A 41 65.95 20.27 -2.76
N PRO A 42 67.22 20.03 -3.14
CA PRO A 42 67.69 18.69 -3.50
C PRO A 42 67.86 17.73 -2.31
N ASP A 43 68.08 18.25 -1.11
CA ASP A 43 68.33 17.46 0.11
C ASP A 43 67.05 17.18 0.91
N LEU A 44 65.89 17.66 0.45
CA LEU A 44 64.62 17.55 1.15
C LEU A 44 64.14 16.09 1.15
N ALA A 45 63.93 15.57 2.36
CA ALA A 45 63.48 14.22 2.63
C ALA A 45 62.04 14.18 3.13
N ASP A 46 61.61 15.17 3.91
CA ASP A 46 60.30 15.20 4.53
C ASP A 46 59.65 16.59 4.37
N ILE A 47 58.40 16.62 3.91
CA ILE A 47 57.59 17.82 3.70
C ILE A 47 56.25 17.63 4.42
N TRP A 48 56.02 18.34 5.52
CA TRP A 48 54.74 18.32 6.25
C TRP A 48 54.13 19.73 6.27
N LEU A 49 53.10 19.94 5.48
CA LEU A 49 52.37 21.20 5.32
C LEU A 49 50.87 21.06 5.64
N ASP A 50 50.48 19.97 6.30
CA ASP A 50 49.09 19.60 6.57
C ASP A 50 48.37 20.57 7.53
N HIS A 51 47.03 20.48 7.57
CA HIS A 51 46.16 21.30 8.42
C HIS A 51 46.43 22.82 8.28
N ASN A 52 46.29 23.31 7.05
CA ASN A 52 46.43 24.73 6.69
C ASN A 52 45.31 25.11 5.68
N GLY A 53 45.41 26.27 5.02
CA GLY A 53 44.53 26.68 3.92
C GLY A 53 45.32 26.96 2.64
N LEU A 54 46.33 26.12 2.36
CA LEU A 54 47.18 26.25 1.19
C LEU A 54 46.37 25.92 -0.07
N THR A 55 46.61 26.66 -1.15
CA THR A 55 45.82 26.57 -2.39
C THR A 55 46.70 26.33 -3.62
N GLY A 56 46.10 25.98 -4.76
CA GLY A 56 46.83 25.76 -6.02
C GLY A 56 47.44 24.36 -6.12
N SER A 57 48.26 24.13 -7.14
CA SER A 57 48.73 22.78 -7.48
C SER A 57 50.15 22.45 -7.00
N ILE A 58 50.45 21.15 -6.94
CA ILE A 58 51.83 20.65 -6.87
C ILE A 58 52.54 20.98 -8.20
N LEU A 59 53.84 21.25 -8.17
CA LEU A 59 54.63 21.55 -9.37
C LEU A 59 54.80 20.30 -10.24
N ASN A 60 54.62 20.43 -11.55
CA ASN A 60 54.65 19.30 -12.49
C ASN A 60 55.99 18.54 -12.56
N ASP A 61 57.13 19.21 -12.33
CA ASP A 61 58.47 18.61 -12.38
C ASP A 61 59.11 18.65 -11.00
N LEU A 62 59.09 17.49 -10.32
CA LEU A 62 59.70 17.28 -9.01
C LEU A 62 61.09 16.63 -9.10
N GLY A 63 61.75 16.66 -10.27
CA GLY A 63 63.01 15.96 -10.52
C GLY A 63 64.17 16.33 -9.58
N ALA A 64 64.10 17.46 -8.86
CA ALA A 64 65.07 17.84 -7.84
C ALA A 64 64.93 17.05 -6.53
N LEU A 65 63.74 16.54 -6.20
CA LEU A 65 63.40 15.94 -4.90
C LEU A 65 63.76 14.45 -4.82
N GLN A 66 64.93 14.08 -5.32
CA GLN A 66 65.36 12.68 -5.38
C GLN A 66 65.52 12.02 -4.01
N ASN A 67 65.63 12.80 -2.93
CA ASN A 67 65.77 12.31 -1.55
C ASN A 67 64.44 12.26 -0.78
N LEU A 68 63.32 12.68 -1.39
CA LEU A 68 62.02 12.77 -0.73
C LEU A 68 61.53 11.38 -0.33
N LYS A 69 61.15 11.26 0.93
CA LYS A 69 60.63 10.07 1.61
C LYS A 69 59.19 10.26 2.03
N SER A 70 58.86 11.42 2.58
CA SER A 70 57.52 11.71 3.07
C SER A 70 57.03 13.05 2.55
N ILE A 71 55.80 13.05 2.06
CA ILE A 71 55.04 14.25 1.76
C ILE A 71 53.67 14.15 2.43
N ASP A 72 53.37 15.12 3.27
CA ASP A 72 52.07 15.31 3.92
C ASP A 72 51.56 16.71 3.62
N LEU A 73 50.50 16.78 2.82
CA LEU A 73 49.79 18.00 2.44
C LEU A 73 48.31 17.94 2.83
N SER A 74 47.92 17.01 3.70
CA SER A 74 46.52 16.75 4.02
C SER A 74 45.81 17.95 4.66
N PHE A 75 44.48 18.00 4.58
CA PHE A 75 43.65 19.06 5.17
C PHE A 75 44.07 20.46 4.70
N ASN A 76 44.00 20.69 3.40
CA ASN A 76 44.26 21.96 2.72
C ASN A 76 43.25 22.17 1.58
N ASP A 77 43.38 23.25 0.80
CA ASP A 77 42.54 23.55 -0.37
C ASP A 77 43.36 23.41 -1.68
N LEU A 78 44.27 22.42 -1.76
CA LEU A 78 45.12 22.21 -2.94
C LEU A 78 44.32 21.59 -4.08
N GLU A 79 44.57 22.03 -5.32
CA GLU A 79 43.77 21.70 -6.50
C GLU A 79 44.63 21.20 -7.68
N GLY A 80 43.97 20.62 -8.68
CA GLY A 80 44.60 20.15 -9.91
C GLY A 80 45.19 18.75 -9.80
N ASP A 81 45.89 18.31 -10.84
CA ASP A 81 46.35 16.92 -10.90
C ASP A 81 47.55 16.65 -9.97
N ILE A 82 47.58 15.47 -9.36
CA ILE A 82 48.80 14.96 -8.71
C ILE A 82 49.82 14.64 -9.82
N PRO A 83 50.98 15.33 -9.87
CA PRO A 83 51.84 15.30 -11.04
C PRO A 83 52.53 13.95 -11.22
N GLU A 84 52.65 13.49 -12.48
CA GLU A 84 53.30 12.22 -12.84
C GLU A 84 54.70 12.07 -12.20
N SER A 85 55.45 13.16 -12.08
CA SER A 85 56.79 13.15 -11.47
C SER A 85 56.82 12.81 -9.98
N LEU A 86 55.73 13.03 -9.23
CA LEU A 86 55.61 12.56 -7.84
C LEU A 86 55.57 11.03 -7.79
N TRP A 87 54.85 10.43 -8.73
CA TRP A 87 54.70 8.98 -8.88
C TRP A 87 55.98 8.26 -9.36
N GLU A 88 57.05 9.00 -9.63
CA GLU A 88 58.34 8.47 -10.10
C GLU A 88 59.49 8.69 -9.09
N LEU A 89 59.24 9.30 -7.93
CA LEU A 89 60.29 9.60 -6.96
C LEU A 89 60.76 8.33 -6.22
N PRO A 90 62.02 7.90 -6.41
CA PRO A 90 62.45 6.54 -6.08
C PRO A 90 62.52 6.22 -4.58
N ASN A 91 62.53 7.25 -3.72
CA ASN A 91 62.71 7.10 -2.28
C ASN A 91 61.45 7.39 -1.46
N LEU A 92 60.30 7.65 -2.11
CA LEU A 92 59.04 7.89 -1.41
C LEU A 92 58.61 6.65 -0.62
N GLU A 93 58.25 6.90 0.62
CA GLU A 93 57.75 5.95 1.62
C GLU A 93 56.31 6.33 2.04
N PHE A 94 55.98 7.62 2.11
CA PHE A 94 54.69 8.13 2.54
C PHE A 94 54.18 9.23 1.60
N ILE A 95 52.95 9.07 1.08
CA ILE A 95 52.20 10.09 0.36
C ILE A 95 50.88 10.29 1.09
N ILE A 96 50.70 11.46 1.72
CA ILE A 96 49.50 11.81 2.49
C ILE A 96 48.96 13.13 1.94
N LEU A 97 47.87 13.07 1.19
CA LEU A 97 47.23 14.19 0.50
C LEU A 97 45.73 14.29 0.81
N LYS A 98 45.28 13.57 1.85
CA LYS A 98 43.87 13.49 2.27
C LYS A 98 43.20 14.85 2.42
N GLU A 99 41.92 14.94 2.07
CA GLU A 99 41.07 16.12 2.33
C GLU A 99 41.63 17.39 1.66
N ASN A 100 41.58 17.38 0.32
CA ASN A 100 41.96 18.46 -0.60
C ASN A 100 41.00 18.47 -1.81
N GLU A 101 41.33 19.21 -2.88
CA GLU A 101 40.58 19.28 -4.13
C GLU A 101 41.38 18.70 -5.33
N PHE A 102 42.26 17.72 -5.09
CA PHE A 102 43.08 17.13 -6.16
C PHE A 102 42.21 16.40 -7.19
N THR A 103 42.57 16.54 -8.47
CA THR A 103 41.90 15.92 -9.62
C THR A 103 42.83 14.96 -10.37
N GLY A 104 42.36 14.43 -11.49
CA GLY A 104 43.18 13.64 -12.41
C GLY A 104 43.08 12.14 -12.11
N ILE A 105 44.09 11.38 -12.54
CA ILE A 105 44.13 9.91 -12.42
C ILE A 105 45.33 9.46 -11.59
N ILE A 106 45.28 8.26 -11.04
CA ILE A 106 46.46 7.56 -10.51
C ILE A 106 47.17 6.90 -11.71
N PRO A 107 48.39 7.32 -12.10
CA PRO A 107 49.07 6.79 -13.28
C PRO A 107 49.72 5.43 -12.98
N SER A 108 49.95 4.62 -14.03
CA SER A 108 50.65 3.33 -13.91
C SER A 108 52.10 3.43 -13.42
N SER A 109 52.70 4.63 -13.46
CA SER A 109 54.02 4.88 -12.88
C SER A 109 54.05 4.68 -11.36
N VAL A 110 52.89 4.64 -10.67
CA VAL A 110 52.79 4.31 -9.24
C VAL A 110 53.53 3.01 -8.90
N GLY A 111 53.50 1.99 -9.77
CA GLY A 111 54.20 0.72 -9.57
C GLY A 111 55.74 0.81 -9.57
N SER A 112 56.30 1.98 -9.88
CA SER A 112 57.75 2.24 -9.79
C SER A 112 58.23 2.57 -8.36
N LEU A 113 57.32 2.94 -7.46
CA LEU A 113 57.62 3.41 -6.10
C LEU A 113 57.88 2.26 -5.13
N THR A 114 58.93 1.48 -5.37
CA THR A 114 59.21 0.23 -4.63
C THR A 114 59.44 0.36 -3.12
N ASN A 115 59.62 1.58 -2.58
CA ASN A 115 59.79 1.84 -1.15
C ASN A 115 58.50 2.35 -0.47
N LEU A 116 57.41 2.49 -1.21
CA LEU A 116 56.18 3.11 -0.72
C LEU A 116 55.48 2.20 0.30
N ILE A 117 55.17 2.77 1.46
CA ILE A 117 54.57 2.08 2.62
C ILE A 117 53.13 2.55 2.83
N HIS A 118 52.86 3.82 2.58
CA HIS A 118 51.59 4.45 2.90
C HIS A 118 51.16 5.40 1.79
N ILE A 119 49.97 5.18 1.26
CA ILE A 119 49.25 6.12 0.40
C ILE A 119 47.94 6.45 1.10
N ASP A 120 47.72 7.73 1.40
CA ASP A 120 46.45 8.27 1.86
C ASP A 120 46.13 9.51 1.04
N ILE A 121 45.23 9.37 0.07
CA ILE A 121 44.82 10.45 -0.83
C ILE A 121 43.29 10.58 -0.86
N GLY A 122 42.64 10.19 0.23
CA GLY A 122 41.18 10.22 0.35
C GLY A 122 40.58 11.63 0.42
N PHE A 123 39.26 11.74 0.30
CA PHE A 123 38.48 12.97 0.22
C PHE A 123 39.10 13.98 -0.76
N ASN A 124 39.15 13.58 -2.04
CA ASN A 124 39.60 14.38 -3.17
C ASN A 124 38.64 14.15 -4.36
N ASN A 125 38.97 14.66 -5.55
CA ASN A 125 38.18 14.49 -6.78
C ASN A 125 38.97 13.69 -7.83
N LEU A 126 39.71 12.66 -7.40
CA LEU A 126 40.46 11.78 -8.31
C LEU A 126 39.48 10.91 -9.09
N SER A 127 39.78 10.64 -10.36
CA SER A 127 38.89 9.93 -11.29
C SER A 127 39.63 8.85 -12.08
N GLY A 128 38.88 8.02 -12.80
CA GLY A 128 39.40 6.96 -13.64
C GLY A 128 39.77 5.68 -12.88
N GLU A 129 40.23 4.68 -13.63
CA GLU A 129 40.51 3.35 -13.08
C GLU A 129 41.76 3.32 -12.20
N LEU A 130 41.72 2.49 -11.15
CA LEU A 130 42.90 2.17 -10.33
C LEU A 130 43.87 1.29 -11.15
N PRO A 131 45.12 1.73 -11.42
CA PRO A 131 46.03 0.98 -12.29
C PRO A 131 46.47 -0.36 -11.68
N PRO A 132 46.50 -1.46 -12.46
CA PRO A 132 47.00 -2.77 -12.00
C PRO A 132 48.42 -2.73 -11.42
N GLU A 133 49.26 -1.79 -11.88
CA GLU A 133 50.62 -1.61 -11.38
C GLU A 133 50.69 -1.26 -9.89
N ILE A 134 49.58 -0.87 -9.25
CA ILE A 134 49.52 -0.71 -7.79
C ILE A 134 49.95 -2.01 -7.07
N GLY A 135 49.61 -3.17 -7.63
CA GLY A 135 49.97 -4.49 -7.10
C GLY A 135 51.48 -4.78 -7.10
N MET A 136 52.29 -3.95 -7.76
CA MET A 136 53.74 -4.11 -7.83
C MET A 136 54.48 -3.54 -6.62
N LEU A 137 53.77 -2.90 -5.68
CA LEU A 137 54.36 -2.22 -4.52
C LEU A 137 54.67 -3.20 -3.37
N PRO A 138 55.95 -3.55 -3.13
CA PRO A 138 56.29 -4.67 -2.26
C PRO A 138 56.22 -4.34 -0.76
N GLU A 139 56.28 -3.05 -0.40
CA GLU A 139 56.33 -2.58 1.00
C GLU A 139 55.02 -1.90 1.45
N LEU A 140 54.02 -1.82 0.56
CA LEU A 140 52.78 -1.07 0.82
C LEU A 140 51.96 -1.75 1.93
N GLN A 141 51.65 -0.97 2.96
CA GLN A 141 50.93 -1.40 4.16
C GLN A 141 49.57 -0.73 4.29
N VAL A 142 49.44 0.51 3.81
CA VAL A 142 48.20 1.29 3.85
C VAL A 142 47.93 1.87 2.47
N LEU A 143 46.74 1.60 1.95
CA LEU A 143 46.18 2.23 0.77
C LEU A 143 44.80 2.78 1.16
N ASP A 144 44.70 4.10 1.27
CA ASP A 144 43.48 4.82 1.62
C ASP A 144 43.14 5.80 0.49
N LEU A 145 42.07 5.48 -0.25
CA LEU A 145 41.55 6.22 -1.40
C LEU A 145 40.09 6.66 -1.16
N ASP A 146 39.65 6.72 0.10
CA ASP A 146 38.25 6.99 0.46
C ASP A 146 37.71 8.30 -0.15
N GLY A 147 36.44 8.39 -0.53
CA GLY A 147 35.82 9.65 -0.96
C GLY A 147 36.47 10.28 -2.19
N ASN A 148 36.43 9.59 -3.33
CA ASN A 148 36.90 10.08 -4.64
C ASN A 148 35.92 9.66 -5.76
N ASP A 149 36.21 10.01 -7.01
CA ASP A 149 35.42 9.63 -8.20
C ASP A 149 36.09 8.47 -8.98
N LEU A 150 36.82 7.57 -8.32
CA LEU A 150 37.52 6.45 -8.99
C LEU A 150 36.51 5.41 -9.50
N ASP A 151 36.70 4.96 -10.74
CA ASP A 151 35.73 4.12 -11.45
C ASP A 151 36.34 2.80 -11.98
N GLY A 152 35.56 2.07 -12.76
CA GLY A 152 35.99 0.81 -13.37
C GLY A 152 36.02 -0.35 -12.39
N PHE A 153 36.84 -1.36 -12.68
CA PHE A 153 36.95 -2.57 -11.86
C PHE A 153 38.15 -2.49 -10.93
N LEU A 154 38.02 -3.06 -9.73
CA LEU A 154 39.17 -3.29 -8.86
C LEU A 154 40.14 -4.27 -9.53
N PRO A 155 41.41 -3.90 -9.74
CA PRO A 155 42.38 -4.78 -10.38
C PRO A 155 42.73 -5.98 -9.48
N GLU A 156 42.80 -7.17 -10.08
CA GLU A 156 43.16 -8.43 -9.40
C GLU A 156 44.57 -8.38 -8.79
N GLU A 157 45.45 -7.55 -9.36
CA GLU A 157 46.82 -7.34 -8.91
C GLU A 157 46.91 -6.72 -7.50
N ILE A 158 45.85 -6.11 -6.95
CA ILE A 158 45.85 -5.67 -5.53
C ILE A 158 46.14 -6.85 -4.59
N GLY A 159 45.74 -8.06 -4.98
CA GLY A 159 46.03 -9.29 -4.25
C GLY A 159 47.52 -9.64 -4.15
N ASP A 160 48.37 -9.04 -4.97
CA ASP A 160 49.82 -9.26 -4.96
C ASP A 160 50.53 -8.44 -3.87
N LEU A 161 49.85 -7.48 -3.23
CA LEU A 161 50.37 -6.66 -2.14
C LEU A 161 50.59 -7.50 -0.87
N GLN A 162 51.82 -7.99 -0.67
CA GLN A 162 52.10 -8.94 0.42
C GLN A 162 52.13 -8.32 1.82
N GLN A 163 52.29 -7.00 1.93
CA GLN A 163 52.41 -6.28 3.21
C GLN A 163 51.17 -5.45 3.56
N ILE A 164 50.14 -5.47 2.72
CA ILE A 164 48.95 -4.63 2.91
C ILE A 164 48.22 -5.04 4.19
N THR A 165 47.99 -4.07 5.08
CA THR A 165 47.28 -4.28 6.35
C THR A 165 45.96 -3.52 6.39
N ARG A 166 45.87 -2.40 5.66
CA ARG A 166 44.68 -1.56 5.57
C ARG A 166 44.45 -1.16 4.12
N LEU A 167 43.29 -1.55 3.60
CA LEU A 167 42.81 -1.19 2.27
C LEU A 167 41.44 -0.52 2.43
N VAL A 168 41.36 0.76 2.05
CA VAL A 168 40.15 1.58 2.15
C VAL A 168 39.91 2.23 0.80
N LEU A 169 38.83 1.82 0.16
CA LEU A 169 38.41 2.27 -1.17
C LEU A 169 36.95 2.73 -1.14
N SER A 170 36.44 3.08 0.04
CA SER A 170 35.05 3.43 0.26
C SER A 170 34.66 4.75 -0.40
N ASP A 171 33.37 4.94 -0.70
CA ASP A 171 32.83 6.19 -1.26
C ASP A 171 33.53 6.57 -2.58
N ASN A 172 33.38 5.68 -3.57
CA ASN A 172 33.91 5.80 -4.94
C ASN A 172 32.89 5.22 -5.95
N GLU A 173 33.26 5.13 -7.22
CA GLU A 173 32.42 4.59 -8.30
C GLU A 173 32.82 3.18 -8.77
N PHE A 174 33.63 2.44 -7.99
CA PHE A 174 34.09 1.11 -8.40
C PHE A 174 32.94 0.14 -8.66
N SER A 175 33.06 -0.67 -9.71
CA SER A 175 32.05 -1.63 -10.15
C SER A 175 32.67 -3.00 -10.43
N GLY A 176 31.84 -3.98 -10.78
CA GLY A 176 32.29 -5.34 -11.07
C GLY A 176 32.31 -6.25 -9.84
N PRO A 177 32.90 -7.46 -9.95
CA PRO A 177 32.98 -8.41 -8.86
C PRO A 177 34.00 -8.00 -7.79
N PHE A 178 33.90 -8.62 -6.61
CA PHE A 178 35.01 -8.67 -5.66
C PHE A 178 36.26 -9.25 -6.33
N PRO A 179 37.44 -8.61 -6.26
CA PRO A 179 38.67 -9.11 -6.87
C PRO A 179 39.16 -10.37 -6.16
N LEU A 180 39.06 -11.53 -6.80
CA LEU A 180 39.28 -12.82 -6.13
C LEU A 180 40.70 -12.95 -5.58
N ASN A 181 41.70 -12.46 -6.30
CA ASN A 181 43.10 -12.50 -5.87
C ASN A 181 43.35 -11.64 -4.62
N LEU A 182 42.49 -10.68 -4.26
CA LEU A 182 42.60 -9.94 -3.01
C LEU A 182 42.63 -10.88 -1.80
N THR A 183 41.99 -12.06 -1.90
CA THR A 183 42.03 -13.09 -0.86
C THR A 183 43.42 -13.67 -0.59
N ASN A 184 44.40 -13.43 -1.48
CA ASN A 184 45.81 -13.77 -1.26
C ASN A 184 46.55 -12.77 -0.36
N ALA A 185 46.00 -11.57 -0.13
CA ALA A 185 46.56 -10.55 0.73
C ALA A 185 46.35 -10.90 2.23
N THR A 186 46.95 -12.01 2.65
CA THR A 186 46.70 -12.61 3.98
C THR A 186 47.13 -11.74 5.16
N THR A 187 47.88 -10.66 4.95
CA THR A 187 48.26 -9.66 5.96
C THR A 187 47.17 -8.62 6.24
N LEU A 188 46.12 -8.57 5.40
CA LEU A 188 45.05 -7.59 5.47
C LEU A 188 44.25 -7.73 6.78
N ALA A 189 44.15 -6.64 7.52
CA ALA A 189 43.47 -6.56 8.82
C ALA A 189 42.23 -5.65 8.77
N PHE A 190 42.22 -4.67 7.86
CA PHE A 190 41.13 -3.72 7.66
C PHE A 190 40.82 -3.62 6.17
N LEU A 191 39.61 -4.00 5.78
CA LEU A 191 39.10 -3.88 4.42
C LEU A 191 37.79 -3.11 4.40
N ASP A 192 37.78 -1.98 3.71
CA ASP A 192 36.58 -1.19 3.47
C ASP A 192 36.39 -0.91 1.98
N LEU A 193 35.36 -1.51 1.40
CA LEU A 193 34.92 -1.31 0.01
C LEU A 193 33.51 -0.70 -0.04
N SER A 194 33.05 -0.09 1.07
CA SER A 194 31.67 0.39 1.17
C SER A 194 31.35 1.57 0.25
N VAL A 195 30.07 1.81 -0.03
CA VAL A 195 29.61 2.95 -0.83
C VAL A 195 30.29 2.97 -2.21
N ASN A 196 30.03 1.92 -2.98
CA ASN A 196 30.51 1.70 -4.34
C ASN A 196 29.41 1.00 -5.16
N ASN A 197 29.73 0.60 -6.40
CA ASN A 197 28.83 -0.10 -7.32
C ASN A 197 29.24 -1.58 -7.52
N LEU A 198 29.91 -2.21 -6.56
CA LEU A 198 30.37 -3.61 -6.68
C LEU A 198 29.18 -4.56 -6.68
N PHE A 199 29.22 -5.62 -7.48
CA PHE A 199 28.14 -6.59 -7.62
C PHE A 199 28.67 -8.02 -7.70
N TYR A 200 27.79 -8.99 -8.01
CA TYR A 200 28.02 -10.43 -7.88
C TYR A 200 28.07 -10.93 -6.42
N PRO A 201 28.11 -12.25 -6.19
CA PRO A 201 28.29 -12.81 -4.86
C PRO A 201 29.65 -12.55 -4.23
N ILE A 202 29.65 -12.48 -2.90
CA ILE A 202 30.87 -12.50 -2.09
C ILE A 202 31.52 -13.89 -2.26
N PRO A 203 32.82 -13.98 -2.62
CA PRO A 203 33.48 -15.26 -2.86
C PRO A 203 33.71 -16.05 -1.57
N GLU A 204 33.62 -17.38 -1.65
CA GLU A 204 33.92 -18.31 -0.54
C GLU A 204 35.38 -18.14 -0.06
N GLU A 205 36.29 -17.81 -0.97
CA GLU A 205 37.72 -17.59 -0.69
C GLU A 205 37.99 -16.42 0.27
N ILE A 206 36.97 -15.63 0.65
CA ILE A 206 37.08 -14.59 1.68
C ILE A 206 37.66 -15.16 2.99
N GLU A 207 37.44 -16.46 3.29
CA GLU A 207 38.03 -17.16 4.45
C GLU A 207 39.56 -17.08 4.52
N ASN A 208 40.24 -16.87 3.38
CA ASN A 208 41.71 -16.80 3.35
C ASN A 208 42.26 -15.53 4.02
N LEU A 209 41.43 -14.50 4.18
CA LEU A 209 41.78 -13.23 4.83
C LEU A 209 41.77 -13.34 6.37
N SER A 210 42.40 -14.39 6.89
CA SER A 210 42.36 -14.78 8.31
C SER A 210 42.85 -13.74 9.34
N ASN A 211 43.53 -12.67 8.90
CA ASN A 211 43.94 -11.56 9.77
C ASN A 211 42.93 -10.40 9.82
N LEU A 212 41.80 -10.47 9.10
CA LEU A 212 40.78 -9.43 9.12
C LEU A 212 40.16 -9.26 10.50
N HIS A 213 40.08 -8.00 10.92
CA HIS A 213 39.35 -7.54 12.11
C HIS A 213 38.14 -6.70 11.70
N TYR A 214 38.22 -6.01 10.56
CA TYR A 214 37.16 -5.15 10.03
C TYR A 214 36.92 -5.48 8.55
N LEU A 215 35.69 -5.84 8.23
CA LEU A 215 35.22 -6.08 6.86
C LEU A 215 33.96 -5.24 6.61
N SER A 216 34.06 -4.29 5.70
CA SER A 216 32.92 -3.49 5.24
C SER A 216 32.74 -3.62 3.73
N LEU A 217 31.59 -4.15 3.33
CA LEU A 217 31.11 -4.25 1.96
C LEU A 217 29.74 -3.56 1.80
N SER A 218 29.34 -2.74 2.79
CA SER A 218 28.01 -2.12 2.83
C SER A 218 27.78 -1.11 1.70
N HIS A 219 26.52 -0.80 1.38
CA HIS A 219 26.16 0.17 0.34
C HIS A 219 26.82 -0.16 -1.02
N ASN A 220 26.55 -1.38 -1.50
CA ASN A 220 26.97 -1.88 -2.80
C ASN A 220 25.81 -2.67 -3.42
N ASN A 221 26.07 -3.37 -4.52
CA ASN A 221 25.11 -4.21 -5.25
C ASN A 221 25.46 -5.71 -5.14
N PHE A 222 26.13 -6.15 -4.06
CA PHE A 222 26.43 -7.57 -3.85
C PHE A 222 25.14 -8.38 -3.78
N SER A 223 25.12 -9.57 -4.39
CA SER A 223 23.91 -10.41 -4.54
C SER A 223 24.20 -11.88 -4.25
N GLY A 224 23.16 -12.71 -4.14
CA GLY A 224 23.34 -14.11 -3.73
C GLY A 224 23.52 -14.25 -2.21
N GLU A 225 23.87 -15.45 -1.77
CA GLU A 225 23.92 -15.77 -0.33
C GLU A 225 25.19 -15.24 0.34
N ILE A 226 25.11 -14.98 1.64
CA ILE A 226 26.29 -14.75 2.48
C ILE A 226 27.07 -16.08 2.56
N PRO A 227 28.33 -16.16 2.10
CA PRO A 227 29.08 -17.41 2.14
C PRO A 227 29.35 -17.83 3.59
N PRO A 228 29.02 -19.08 4.00
CA PRO A 228 29.31 -19.59 5.35
C PRO A 228 30.80 -19.51 5.73
N GLU A 229 31.69 -19.47 4.76
CA GLU A 229 33.14 -19.31 4.88
C GLU A 229 33.56 -18.00 5.57
N ILE A 230 32.70 -16.97 5.61
CA ILE A 230 32.92 -15.79 6.47
C ILE A 230 33.10 -16.19 7.93
N GLY A 231 32.45 -17.28 8.37
CA GLY A 231 32.61 -17.87 9.70
C GLY A 231 34.03 -18.38 10.01
N ASN A 232 34.90 -18.49 9.01
CA ASN A 232 36.29 -18.93 9.14
C ASN A 232 37.29 -17.77 9.33
N LEU A 233 36.83 -16.56 9.65
CA LEU A 233 37.66 -15.37 9.92
C LEU A 233 37.87 -15.16 11.43
N PRO A 234 38.83 -15.83 12.08
CA PRO A 234 38.87 -15.97 13.55
C PRO A 234 39.07 -14.66 14.32
N ASN A 235 39.61 -13.62 13.66
CA ASN A 235 39.91 -12.34 14.28
C ASN A 235 38.86 -11.26 13.96
N LEU A 236 37.80 -11.59 13.21
CA LEU A 236 36.82 -10.60 12.77
C LEU A 236 36.06 -10.05 13.96
N GLN A 237 36.03 -8.72 14.07
CA GLN A 237 35.34 -7.97 15.12
C GLN A 237 34.14 -7.21 14.55
N LYS A 238 34.24 -6.72 13.31
CA LYS A 238 33.19 -5.90 12.69
C LYS A 238 32.88 -6.36 11.28
N LEU A 239 31.61 -6.67 11.04
CA LEU A 239 31.09 -7.14 9.76
C LEU A 239 29.93 -6.24 9.31
N TYR A 240 30.13 -5.52 8.21
CA TYR A 240 29.11 -4.67 7.58
C TYR A 240 28.82 -5.14 6.16
N LEU A 241 27.61 -5.68 5.97
CA LEU A 241 27.08 -6.12 4.67
C LEU A 241 25.73 -5.43 4.35
N ASN A 242 25.32 -4.45 5.15
CA ASN A 242 24.06 -3.73 5.03
C ASN A 242 23.95 -2.92 3.72
N TYR A 243 22.72 -2.66 3.26
CA TYR A 243 22.43 -2.00 1.98
C TYR A 243 23.12 -2.68 0.80
N ASN A 244 22.73 -3.94 0.55
CA ASN A 244 23.11 -4.74 -0.61
C ASN A 244 21.87 -5.53 -1.10
N ASN A 245 22.05 -6.40 -2.09
CA ASN A 245 21.02 -7.28 -2.64
C ASN A 245 21.23 -8.75 -2.20
N LEU A 246 21.79 -8.99 -1.01
CA LEU A 246 22.08 -10.33 -0.51
C LEU A 246 20.79 -11.10 -0.23
N THR A 247 20.78 -12.40 -0.54
CA THR A 247 19.61 -13.29 -0.41
C THR A 247 19.94 -14.50 0.47
N GLY A 248 18.95 -15.37 0.69
CA GLY A 248 19.12 -16.61 1.45
C GLY A 248 19.22 -16.40 2.95
N ALA A 249 19.57 -17.46 3.68
CA ALA A 249 19.59 -17.46 5.14
C ALA A 249 20.88 -16.86 5.71
N ILE A 250 20.78 -16.31 6.91
CA ILE A 250 21.96 -15.94 7.71
C ILE A 250 22.74 -17.23 8.04
N PRO A 251 24.04 -17.34 7.68
CA PRO A 251 24.80 -18.57 7.91
C PRO A 251 24.99 -18.87 9.39
N THR A 252 24.67 -20.09 9.81
CA THR A 252 24.94 -20.56 11.20
C THR A 252 26.43 -20.51 11.55
N ALA A 253 27.31 -20.62 10.54
CA ALA A 253 28.76 -20.57 10.69
C ALA A 253 29.28 -19.25 11.30
N LEU A 254 28.49 -18.17 11.31
CA LEU A 254 28.84 -16.93 11.99
C LEU A 254 29.08 -17.13 13.49
N GLU A 255 28.52 -18.18 14.11
CA GLU A 255 28.77 -18.54 15.51
C GLU A 255 30.26 -18.76 15.85
N ASN A 256 31.08 -19.11 14.86
CA ASN A 256 32.50 -19.39 15.03
C ASN A 256 33.32 -18.12 15.26
N LEU A 257 32.76 -16.94 14.97
CA LEU A 257 33.43 -15.64 15.06
C LEU A 257 33.42 -15.11 16.49
N SER A 258 34.09 -15.81 17.41
CA SER A 258 34.04 -15.50 18.84
C SER A 258 34.51 -14.09 19.25
N ASN A 259 35.22 -13.36 18.39
CA ASN A 259 35.65 -11.97 18.63
C ASN A 259 34.69 -10.94 18.01
N LEU A 260 33.60 -11.37 17.39
CA LEU A 260 32.69 -10.50 16.67
C LEU A 260 31.89 -9.63 17.64
N GLU A 261 32.00 -8.33 17.45
CA GLU A 261 31.35 -7.30 18.24
C GLU A 261 30.14 -6.75 17.48
N TRP A 262 30.27 -6.53 16.16
CA TRP A 262 29.28 -5.80 15.36
C TRP A 262 28.86 -6.60 14.11
N ILE A 263 27.55 -6.79 13.96
CA ILE A 263 26.92 -7.39 12.77
C ILE A 263 25.87 -6.42 12.21
N TYR A 264 26.10 -5.95 10.99
CA TYR A 264 25.16 -5.11 10.25
C TYR A 264 24.80 -5.79 8.92
N LEU A 265 23.60 -6.35 8.85
CA LEU A 265 23.04 -7.04 7.67
C LEU A 265 21.72 -6.39 7.18
N ASN A 266 21.36 -5.24 7.76
CA ASN A 266 20.10 -4.56 7.48
C ASN A 266 19.98 -4.07 6.02
N ASN A 267 18.76 -3.93 5.52
CA ASN A 267 18.45 -3.53 4.14
C ASN A 267 19.12 -4.45 3.11
N ASN A 268 18.69 -5.71 3.12
CA ASN A 268 19.04 -6.77 2.16
C ASN A 268 17.76 -7.59 1.87
N ASN A 269 17.89 -8.67 1.12
CA ASN A 269 16.81 -9.61 0.80
C ASN A 269 16.99 -10.95 1.53
N LEU A 270 17.55 -10.95 2.74
CA LEU A 270 17.80 -12.16 3.52
C LEU A 270 16.46 -12.79 3.95
N SER A 271 16.40 -14.11 3.98
CA SER A 271 15.18 -14.87 4.29
C SER A 271 15.45 -16.05 5.23
N GLY A 272 14.40 -16.76 5.63
CA GLY A 272 14.50 -17.83 6.64
C GLY A 272 14.61 -17.29 8.06
N SER A 273 14.85 -18.18 9.03
CA SER A 273 14.87 -17.82 10.44
C SER A 273 16.20 -17.25 10.91
N ILE A 274 16.15 -16.37 11.91
CA ILE A 274 17.35 -15.95 12.65
C ILE A 274 17.98 -17.19 13.30
N PRO A 275 19.26 -17.51 13.04
CA PRO A 275 19.90 -18.68 13.63
C PRO A 275 20.03 -18.53 15.16
N PRO A 276 19.57 -19.50 15.96
CA PRO A 276 19.78 -19.48 17.41
C PRO A 276 21.27 -19.49 17.79
N GLU A 277 22.14 -20.03 16.93
CA GLU A 277 23.58 -20.06 17.11
C GLU A 277 24.24 -18.67 17.22
N LEU A 278 23.59 -17.61 16.73
CA LEU A 278 24.06 -16.24 16.96
C LEU A 278 24.14 -15.89 18.45
N GLY A 279 23.33 -16.55 19.30
CA GLY A 279 23.40 -16.42 20.76
C GLY A 279 24.71 -16.89 21.39
N ASN A 280 25.61 -17.54 20.64
CA ASN A 280 26.94 -17.96 21.11
C ASN A 280 27.99 -16.83 21.05
N LEU A 281 27.69 -15.70 20.40
CA LEU A 281 28.63 -14.58 20.19
C LEU A 281 28.71 -13.67 21.42
N SER A 282 29.33 -14.13 22.50
CA SER A 282 29.28 -13.44 23.80
C SER A 282 29.85 -12.01 23.85
N ASN A 283 30.65 -11.60 22.86
CA ASN A 283 31.22 -10.25 22.76
C ASN A 283 30.39 -9.33 21.84
N LEU A 284 29.22 -9.80 21.34
CA LEU A 284 28.42 -9.05 20.39
C LEU A 284 27.74 -7.87 21.10
N GLU A 285 28.03 -6.67 20.62
CA GLU A 285 27.51 -5.40 21.11
C GLU A 285 26.38 -4.86 20.20
N TYR A 286 26.43 -5.14 18.89
CA TYR A 286 25.48 -4.60 17.91
C TYR A 286 25.01 -5.69 16.94
N LEU A 287 23.68 -5.91 16.90
CA LEU A 287 23.04 -6.81 15.95
C LEU A 287 21.92 -6.07 15.19
N HIS A 288 22.15 -5.80 13.91
CA HIS A 288 21.21 -5.08 13.06
C HIS A 288 20.82 -5.90 11.82
N LEU A 289 19.58 -6.39 11.82
CA LEU A 289 18.97 -7.27 10.80
C LEU A 289 17.72 -6.67 10.14
N SER A 290 17.36 -5.42 10.45
CA SER A 290 16.15 -4.78 9.94
C SER A 290 16.11 -4.61 8.42
N GLY A 291 14.93 -4.53 7.81
CA GLY A 291 14.85 -4.33 6.35
C GLY A 291 15.24 -5.60 5.59
N ASN A 292 14.69 -6.75 5.97
CA ASN A 292 14.91 -8.04 5.32
C ASN A 292 13.58 -8.82 5.25
N SER A 293 13.62 -10.07 4.77
CA SER A 293 12.48 -11.00 4.69
C SER A 293 12.64 -12.19 5.67
N LEU A 294 13.22 -11.95 6.85
CA LEU A 294 13.43 -13.00 7.86
C LEU A 294 12.10 -13.46 8.45
N THR A 295 11.93 -14.77 8.66
CA THR A 295 10.69 -15.40 9.13
C THR A 295 10.88 -16.19 10.42
N GLY A 296 9.80 -16.69 11.01
CA GLY A 296 9.84 -17.52 12.22
C GLY A 296 10.09 -16.71 13.49
N SER A 297 10.27 -17.39 14.62
CA SER A 297 10.36 -16.75 15.93
C SER A 297 11.72 -16.14 16.23
N ILE A 298 11.74 -15.08 17.02
CA ILE A 298 12.97 -14.54 17.62
C ILE A 298 13.57 -15.62 18.53
N PRO A 299 14.82 -16.08 18.31
CA PRO A 299 15.42 -17.12 19.13
C PRO A 299 15.66 -16.66 20.57
N SER A 300 15.26 -17.49 21.54
CA SER A 300 15.50 -17.25 22.97
C SER A 300 16.99 -17.14 23.31
N GLU A 301 17.84 -17.81 22.53
CA GLU A 301 19.29 -17.87 22.67
C GLU A 301 19.95 -16.50 22.51
N LEU A 302 19.32 -15.55 21.82
CA LEU A 302 19.80 -14.16 21.77
C LEU A 302 19.85 -13.51 23.15
N GLY A 303 19.08 -14.00 24.13
CA GLY A 303 19.15 -13.58 25.53
C GLY A 303 20.47 -13.91 26.25
N ASN A 304 21.36 -14.69 25.63
CA ASN A 304 22.70 -14.99 26.16
C ASN A 304 23.75 -13.91 25.84
N LEU A 305 23.41 -12.93 24.98
CA LEU A 305 24.32 -11.90 24.48
C LEU A 305 24.48 -10.74 25.49
N HIS A 306 25.06 -11.01 26.65
CA HIS A 306 25.04 -10.06 27.77
C HIS A 306 25.75 -8.71 27.51
N GLU A 307 26.61 -8.61 26.49
CA GLU A 307 27.27 -7.36 26.08
C GLU A 307 26.47 -6.58 25.00
N LEU A 308 25.30 -7.09 24.58
CA LEU A 308 24.51 -6.51 23.51
C LEU A 308 23.92 -5.16 23.92
N GLU A 309 24.28 -4.11 23.18
CA GLU A 309 23.80 -2.75 23.38
C GLU A 309 22.67 -2.38 22.40
N GLN A 310 22.65 -2.97 21.20
CA GLN A 310 21.63 -2.70 20.18
C GLN A 310 21.13 -3.98 19.51
N LEU A 311 19.81 -4.18 19.57
CA LEU A 311 19.09 -5.24 18.87
C LEU A 311 18.05 -4.63 17.93
N MET A 312 18.29 -4.72 16.62
CA MET A 312 17.40 -4.15 15.61
C MET A 312 16.95 -5.25 14.64
N LEU A 313 15.72 -5.72 14.81
CA LEU A 313 15.07 -6.78 14.03
C LEU A 313 13.79 -6.31 13.33
N GLY A 314 13.43 -5.03 13.47
CA GLY A 314 12.22 -4.47 12.87
C GLY A 314 12.21 -4.60 11.34
N ILE A 315 11.05 -4.50 10.71
CA ILE A 315 10.90 -4.59 9.27
C ILE A 315 11.39 -5.97 8.77
N ASN A 316 10.66 -7.01 9.17
CA ASN A 316 10.86 -8.39 8.77
C ASN A 316 9.49 -9.13 8.81
N GLN A 317 9.50 -10.44 8.63
CA GLN A 317 8.32 -11.32 8.74
C GLN A 317 8.42 -12.23 9.97
N LEU A 318 9.08 -11.76 11.05
CA LEU A 318 9.28 -12.55 12.28
C LEU A 318 7.94 -12.74 12.98
N SER A 319 7.66 -13.95 13.45
CA SER A 319 6.35 -14.33 13.98
C SER A 319 6.43 -15.09 15.30
N GLY A 320 5.29 -15.25 15.97
CA GLY A 320 5.23 -15.90 17.28
C GLY A 320 5.59 -14.97 18.45
N ALA A 321 5.70 -15.57 19.64
CA ALA A 321 5.81 -14.81 20.89
C ALA A 321 7.18 -14.16 21.11
N LEU A 322 7.18 -13.03 21.82
CA LEU A 322 8.40 -12.40 22.34
C LEU A 322 9.08 -13.34 23.36
N PRO A 323 10.36 -13.72 23.16
CA PRO A 323 11.06 -14.60 24.10
C PRO A 323 11.42 -13.85 25.40
N PRO A 324 10.97 -14.34 26.57
CA PRO A 324 11.29 -13.73 27.87
C PRO A 324 12.80 -13.57 28.13
N GLU A 325 13.62 -14.47 27.57
CA GLU A 325 15.07 -14.49 27.74
C GLU A 325 15.76 -13.20 27.27
N LEU A 326 15.16 -12.44 26.34
CA LEU A 326 15.71 -11.14 25.96
C LEU A 326 15.76 -10.15 27.13
N GLY A 327 14.90 -10.30 28.14
CA GLY A 327 14.98 -9.50 29.37
C GLY A 327 16.27 -9.73 30.19
N ASN A 328 17.09 -10.72 29.86
CA ASN A 328 18.44 -10.90 30.45
C ASN A 328 19.49 -9.93 29.88
N LEU A 329 19.18 -9.18 28.82
CA LEU A 329 20.08 -8.25 28.16
C LEU A 329 20.14 -6.92 28.92
N THR A 330 20.81 -6.90 30.07
CA THR A 330 20.79 -5.75 30.98
C THR A 330 21.52 -4.51 30.48
N ASP A 331 22.46 -4.68 29.53
CA ASP A 331 23.25 -3.59 28.92
C ASP A 331 22.60 -3.04 27.62
N LEU A 332 21.43 -3.57 27.24
CA LEU A 332 20.71 -3.16 26.03
C LEU A 332 20.24 -1.70 26.13
N LYS A 333 20.52 -0.92 25.09
CA LYS A 333 20.21 0.52 24.98
C LYS A 333 19.22 0.82 23.87
N ILE A 334 19.11 -0.06 22.87
CA ILE A 334 18.16 0.05 21.75
C ILE A 334 17.58 -1.34 21.44
N ILE A 335 16.25 -1.42 21.35
CA ILE A 335 15.51 -2.60 20.90
C ILE A 335 14.43 -2.19 19.90
N PHE A 336 14.63 -2.51 18.62
CA PHE A 336 13.66 -2.24 17.56
C PHE A 336 13.16 -3.54 16.96
N LEU A 337 11.92 -3.90 17.24
CA LEU A 337 11.21 -5.06 16.70
C LEU A 337 10.01 -4.67 15.81
N ALA A 338 9.80 -3.37 15.60
CA ALA A 338 8.67 -2.80 14.88
C ALA A 338 8.43 -3.42 13.48
N PHE A 339 7.20 -3.44 13.01
CA PHE A 339 6.83 -3.95 11.68
C PHE A 339 7.30 -5.39 11.45
N ASN A 340 6.74 -6.31 12.25
CA ASN A 340 6.89 -7.75 12.14
C ASN A 340 5.50 -8.42 12.32
N GLN A 341 5.46 -9.74 12.39
CA GLN A 341 4.26 -10.56 12.65
C GLN A 341 4.27 -11.14 14.08
N LEU A 342 4.91 -10.46 15.04
CA LEU A 342 5.03 -10.96 16.40
C LEU A 342 3.65 -11.00 17.08
N THR A 343 3.44 -12.03 17.88
CA THR A 343 2.15 -12.30 18.53
C THR A 343 2.28 -12.49 20.03
N GLY A 344 1.15 -12.55 20.74
CA GLY A 344 1.10 -12.84 22.16
C GLY A 344 1.12 -11.58 23.00
N CYS A 345 2.14 -11.45 23.85
CA CYS A 345 2.14 -10.49 24.96
C CYS A 345 3.57 -10.02 25.27
N PHE A 346 3.69 -8.94 26.04
CA PHE A 346 4.97 -8.49 26.55
C PHE A 346 5.37 -9.32 27.80
N PRO A 347 6.53 -10.02 27.77
CA PRO A 347 6.99 -10.79 28.92
C PRO A 347 7.28 -9.87 30.13
N PRO A 348 6.98 -10.28 31.36
CA PRO A 348 7.32 -9.52 32.57
C PRO A 348 8.81 -9.17 32.66
N GLU A 349 9.68 -10.01 32.12
CA GLU A 349 11.12 -9.79 32.04
C GLU A 349 11.49 -8.51 31.26
N TYR A 350 10.61 -8.00 30.39
CA TYR A 350 10.84 -6.78 29.62
C TYR A 350 10.59 -5.49 30.44
N GLU A 351 10.07 -5.58 31.67
CA GLU A 351 9.98 -4.43 32.60
C GLU A 351 11.35 -3.76 32.82
N ILE A 352 12.44 -4.53 32.70
CA ILE A 352 13.80 -3.99 32.78
C ILE A 352 14.05 -2.91 31.71
N PHE A 353 13.51 -3.10 30.50
CA PHE A 353 13.68 -2.18 29.38
C PHE A 353 12.94 -0.86 29.59
N CYS A 354 11.81 -0.87 30.29
CA CYS A 354 11.08 0.35 30.65
C CYS A 354 11.92 1.33 31.49
N THR A 355 12.94 0.84 32.19
CA THR A 355 13.81 1.67 33.04
C THR A 355 15.19 1.94 32.44
N ASN A 356 15.74 0.99 31.68
CA ASN A 356 17.10 1.05 31.18
C ASN A 356 17.20 1.61 29.75
N ILE A 357 16.12 1.55 28.97
CA ILE A 357 16.07 2.02 27.59
C ILE A 357 15.29 3.33 27.52
N HIS A 358 15.83 4.32 26.79
CA HIS A 358 15.10 5.56 26.52
C HIS A 358 13.85 5.24 25.66
N PRO A 359 12.66 5.84 25.90
CA PRO A 359 11.43 5.48 25.17
C PRO A 359 11.57 5.44 23.65
N ASN A 360 12.23 6.44 23.05
CA ASN A 360 12.50 6.49 21.59
C ASN A 360 13.41 5.37 21.06
N ASN A 361 14.04 4.60 21.94
CA ASN A 361 14.97 3.52 21.60
C ASN A 361 14.35 2.12 21.83
N ALA A 362 13.08 2.04 22.25
CA ALA A 362 12.33 0.80 22.35
C ALA A 362 11.11 0.90 21.42
N ASN A 363 11.13 0.20 20.29
CA ASN A 363 10.06 0.28 19.30
C ASN A 363 9.57 -1.11 18.90
N PHE A 364 8.32 -1.40 19.25
CA PHE A 364 7.63 -2.65 18.95
C PHE A 364 6.43 -2.44 18.02
N GLN A 365 6.17 -1.19 17.61
CA GLN A 365 4.98 -0.79 16.85
C GLN A 365 4.87 -1.51 15.51
N GLY A 366 3.64 -1.71 15.03
CA GLY A 366 3.40 -2.43 13.78
C GLY A 366 3.57 -3.95 13.93
N ASN A 367 3.43 -4.49 15.14
CA ASN A 367 3.26 -5.91 15.41
C ASN A 367 1.82 -6.16 15.87
N PRO A 368 0.90 -6.48 14.94
CA PRO A 368 -0.54 -6.51 15.23
C PRO A 368 -0.92 -7.57 16.26
N GLY A 369 -0.20 -8.69 16.29
CA GLY A 369 -0.44 -9.74 17.27
C GLY A 369 0.08 -9.41 18.68
N LEU A 370 0.80 -8.29 18.86
CA LEU A 370 1.19 -7.80 20.17
C LEU A 370 0.16 -6.81 20.72
N PRO A 371 0.05 -6.68 22.05
CA PRO A 371 -0.92 -5.78 22.66
C PRO A 371 -0.74 -4.33 22.21
N GLY A 372 -1.83 -3.67 21.84
CA GLY A 372 -1.82 -2.31 21.29
C GLY A 372 -1.04 -2.19 19.98
N GLY A 373 -0.91 -3.27 19.19
CA GLY A 373 -0.09 -3.29 17.97
C GLY A 373 1.42 -3.19 18.23
N GLY A 374 1.85 -3.47 19.47
CA GLY A 374 3.21 -3.24 19.94
C GLY A 374 3.39 -1.95 20.74
N ASP A 375 2.34 -1.47 21.42
CA ASP A 375 2.41 -0.31 22.32
C ASP A 375 3.18 -0.63 23.61
N PHE A 376 4.49 -0.56 23.49
CA PHE A 376 5.41 -0.79 24.59
C PHE A 376 5.38 0.33 25.64
N GLU A 377 4.95 1.54 25.28
CA GLU A 377 4.80 2.65 26.24
C GLU A 377 3.64 2.37 27.20
N ALA A 378 2.49 1.92 26.68
CA ALA A 378 1.36 1.49 27.51
C ALA A 378 1.73 0.32 28.45
N PHE A 379 2.52 -0.65 27.96
CA PHE A 379 3.07 -1.71 28.80
C PHE A 379 3.93 -1.14 29.94
N CYS A 380 4.84 -0.22 29.66
CA CYS A 380 5.71 0.37 30.68
C CYS A 380 4.96 1.25 31.69
N ASP A 381 3.92 1.96 31.27
CA ASP A 381 3.19 2.89 32.14
C ASP A 381 2.15 2.19 33.02
N THR A 382 1.47 1.17 32.48
CA THR A 382 0.27 0.58 33.11
C THR A 382 0.31 -0.95 33.24
N GLY A 383 1.30 -1.63 32.65
CA GLY A 383 1.33 -3.08 32.55
C GLY A 383 0.37 -3.65 31.49
N ALA A 384 -0.18 -2.80 30.61
CA ALA A 384 -1.07 -3.23 29.54
C ALA A 384 -0.36 -4.25 28.62
N GLY A 385 -1.05 -5.33 28.26
CA GLY A 385 -0.47 -6.35 27.39
C GLY A 385 0.56 -7.28 28.03
N ASN A 386 0.70 -7.26 29.35
CA ASN A 386 1.59 -8.18 30.06
C ASN A 386 1.08 -9.63 29.94
N CYS A 387 1.98 -10.59 29.70
CA CYS A 387 1.67 -12.03 29.59
C CYS A 387 1.04 -12.69 30.81
N ASN A 388 0.91 -11.98 31.93
CA ASN A 388 0.39 -12.55 33.16
C ASN A 388 -1.14 -12.74 33.17
N TYR A 389 -1.89 -12.19 32.21
CA TYR A 389 -3.35 -12.07 32.29
C TYR A 389 -4.05 -12.37 30.94
N THR A 390 -4.96 -13.35 30.91
CA THR A 390 -5.73 -13.72 29.70
C THR A 390 -7.23 -13.88 29.94
N ILE A 391 -8.03 -13.72 28.89
CA ILE A 391 -9.42 -14.17 28.81
C ILE A 391 -9.45 -15.21 27.71
N THR A 392 -10.01 -16.39 27.97
CA THR A 392 -10.01 -17.51 27.02
C THR A 392 -11.36 -18.22 27.04
N GLY A 393 -11.64 -19.05 26.05
CA GLY A 393 -12.83 -19.88 26.04
C GLY A 393 -13.04 -20.58 24.71
N ASP A 394 -14.12 -21.34 24.62
CA ASP A 394 -14.54 -22.04 23.41
C ASP A 394 -15.87 -21.48 22.88
N VAL A 395 -16.02 -21.38 21.56
CA VAL A 395 -17.31 -21.15 20.87
C VAL A 395 -17.72 -22.45 20.19
N VAL A 396 -18.84 -23.03 20.63
CA VAL A 396 -19.25 -24.39 20.24
C VAL A 396 -20.70 -24.38 19.75
N TYR A 397 -20.97 -25.05 18.63
CA TYR A 397 -22.34 -25.10 18.11
C TYR A 397 -23.25 -25.95 19.02
N ASP A 398 -24.18 -25.31 19.73
CA ASP A 398 -25.14 -26.00 20.61
C ASP A 398 -26.30 -26.57 19.80
N GLN A 399 -26.15 -27.80 19.33
CA GLN A 399 -27.17 -28.47 18.53
C GLN A 399 -28.32 -29.02 19.36
N ASN A 400 -28.11 -29.19 20.67
CA ASN A 400 -29.06 -29.89 21.54
C ASN A 400 -29.69 -28.98 22.61
N LEU A 401 -29.35 -27.70 22.56
CA LEU A 401 -29.89 -26.58 23.33
C LEU A 401 -29.74 -26.80 24.83
N ASN A 402 -28.56 -27.27 25.23
CA ASN A 402 -28.26 -27.60 26.62
C ASN A 402 -27.23 -26.68 27.28
N CYS A 403 -26.61 -25.76 26.52
CA CYS A 403 -25.56 -24.85 26.96
C CYS A 403 -24.34 -25.56 27.57
N GLN A 404 -23.95 -26.72 27.04
CA GLN A 404 -22.81 -27.50 27.49
C GLN A 404 -22.07 -28.11 26.31
N GLN A 405 -20.74 -27.97 26.30
CA GLN A 405 -19.90 -28.61 25.29
C GLN A 405 -20.03 -30.14 25.36
N ASP A 406 -20.62 -30.73 24.31
CA ASP A 406 -20.73 -32.18 24.13
C ASP A 406 -19.72 -32.71 23.11
N THR A 407 -19.30 -33.98 23.24
CA THR A 407 -18.30 -34.60 22.35
C THR A 407 -18.72 -34.75 20.87
N LEU A 408 -19.96 -34.39 20.55
CA LEU A 408 -20.54 -34.42 19.20
C LEU A 408 -20.79 -33.03 18.62
N GLU A 409 -20.57 -31.98 19.42
CA GLU A 409 -20.72 -30.59 19.00
C GLU A 409 -19.37 -30.09 18.50
N GLU A 410 -19.40 -29.45 17.34
CA GLU A 410 -18.19 -28.98 16.68
C GLU A 410 -17.88 -27.56 17.14
N GLY A 411 -16.59 -27.32 17.38
CA GLY A 411 -16.08 -25.98 17.62
C GLY A 411 -16.25 -25.12 16.37
N LEU A 412 -16.69 -23.90 16.57
CA LEU A 412 -17.02 -22.98 15.50
C LEU A 412 -15.78 -22.14 15.17
N GLN A 413 -15.16 -22.39 14.01
CA GLN A 413 -13.93 -21.72 13.57
C GLN A 413 -14.19 -20.32 13.02
N ASN A 414 -13.23 -19.40 13.19
CA ASN A 414 -13.24 -18.02 12.68
C ASN A 414 -14.37 -17.14 13.24
N TRP A 415 -14.89 -17.48 14.42
CA TRP A 415 -15.82 -16.63 15.16
C TRP A 415 -15.04 -15.57 15.94
N MET A 416 -15.56 -14.35 15.96
CA MET A 416 -14.96 -13.22 16.65
C MET A 416 -15.59 -13.01 18.02
N VAL A 417 -14.76 -12.86 19.03
CA VAL A 417 -15.14 -12.51 20.41
C VAL A 417 -14.55 -11.16 20.75
N ALA A 418 -15.39 -10.23 21.18
CA ALA A 418 -15.00 -8.90 21.65
C ALA A 418 -14.93 -8.86 23.18
N ALA A 419 -13.94 -8.15 23.70
CA ALA A 419 -13.74 -7.83 25.10
C ALA A 419 -13.62 -6.31 25.25
N ASN A 420 -14.74 -5.68 25.55
CA ASN A 420 -14.89 -4.22 25.56
C ASN A 420 -14.55 -3.64 26.94
N SER A 421 -13.71 -2.61 27.00
CA SER A 421 -13.26 -2.02 28.26
C SER A 421 -13.16 -0.50 28.21
N VAL A 422 -13.12 0.15 29.38
CA VAL A 422 -12.88 1.60 29.46
C VAL A 422 -11.51 2.04 28.93
N THR A 423 -10.57 1.10 28.76
CA THR A 423 -9.22 1.34 28.24
C THR A 423 -9.08 0.99 26.75
N GLY A 424 -10.14 0.51 26.10
CA GLY A 424 -10.14 0.06 24.71
C GLY A 424 -10.79 -1.32 24.56
N ASP A 425 -11.14 -1.65 23.33
CA ASP A 425 -11.78 -2.91 22.96
C ASP A 425 -10.74 -3.88 22.39
N PHE A 426 -10.85 -5.15 22.76
CA PHE A 426 -9.91 -6.21 22.39
C PHE A 426 -10.66 -7.34 21.70
N TYR A 427 -10.10 -7.94 20.66
CA TYR A 427 -10.75 -8.99 19.90
C TYR A 427 -9.92 -10.28 19.90
N GLY A 428 -10.61 -11.42 19.86
CA GLY A 428 -10.02 -12.75 19.69
C GLY A 428 -10.81 -13.56 18.67
N TRP A 429 -10.12 -14.43 17.94
CA TRP A 429 -10.75 -15.34 16.96
C TRP A 429 -10.61 -16.77 17.41
N THR A 430 -11.62 -17.56 17.08
CA THR A 430 -11.59 -19.00 17.34
C THR A 430 -10.76 -19.74 16.29
N ASP A 431 -9.93 -20.66 16.76
CA ASP A 431 -9.19 -21.58 15.89
C ASP A 431 -10.10 -22.71 15.33
N SER A 432 -9.51 -23.70 14.64
CA SER A 432 -10.25 -24.82 14.07
C SER A 432 -10.91 -25.75 15.10
N SER A 433 -10.64 -25.56 16.39
CA SER A 433 -11.30 -26.26 17.49
C SER A 433 -12.36 -25.40 18.20
N GLY A 434 -12.58 -24.17 17.74
CA GLY A 434 -13.50 -23.22 18.38
C GLY A 434 -12.86 -22.43 19.54
N HIS A 435 -11.54 -22.55 19.77
CA HIS A 435 -10.88 -21.97 20.94
C HIS A 435 -10.33 -20.57 20.67
N TYR A 436 -10.53 -19.62 21.60
CA TYR A 436 -10.00 -18.26 21.52
C TYR A 436 -9.20 -17.84 22.76
N THR A 437 -8.31 -16.86 22.58
CA THR A 437 -7.54 -16.22 23.67
C THR A 437 -7.38 -14.73 23.41
N ILE A 438 -7.71 -13.91 24.41
CA ILE A 438 -7.57 -12.45 24.43
C ILE A 438 -6.61 -12.10 25.58
N TYR A 439 -5.55 -11.34 25.29
CA TYR A 439 -4.59 -10.87 26.29
C TYR A 439 -5.03 -9.50 26.81
N ALA A 440 -5.37 -9.43 28.10
CA ALA A 440 -6.05 -8.28 28.70
C ALA A 440 -5.50 -7.96 30.08
N ALA A 441 -5.34 -6.67 30.42
CA ALA A 441 -4.83 -6.23 31.72
C ALA A 441 -5.85 -6.48 32.86
N PRO A 442 -5.44 -6.41 34.15
CA PRO A 442 -6.40 -6.43 35.25
C PRO A 442 -7.44 -5.31 35.12
N GLY A 443 -8.71 -5.68 35.01
CA GLY A 443 -9.76 -4.73 34.63
C GLY A 443 -11.12 -5.40 34.43
N PHE A 444 -12.14 -4.57 34.21
CA PHE A 444 -13.49 -5.03 33.86
C PHE A 444 -13.65 -5.02 32.35
N TYR A 445 -14.10 -6.15 31.81
CA TYR A 445 -14.36 -6.35 30.38
C TYR A 445 -15.78 -6.83 30.18
N GLN A 446 -16.50 -6.19 29.26
CA GLN A 446 -17.76 -6.67 28.73
C GLN A 446 -17.45 -7.57 27.53
N MET A 447 -17.91 -8.80 27.57
CA MET A 447 -17.63 -9.81 26.57
C MET A 447 -18.84 -9.97 25.66
N ASP A 448 -18.61 -9.89 24.36
CA ASP A 448 -19.67 -10.00 23.34
C ASP A 448 -19.22 -10.95 22.22
N LEU A 449 -20.11 -11.85 21.80
CA LEU A 449 -19.90 -12.74 20.65
C LEU A 449 -20.44 -12.07 19.39
N VAL A 450 -19.59 -11.93 18.38
CA VAL A 450 -19.99 -11.29 17.12
C VAL A 450 -20.48 -12.34 16.12
N PHE A 451 -21.75 -12.23 15.71
CA PHE A 451 -22.37 -13.22 14.84
C PHE A 451 -21.98 -13.02 13.36
N PRO A 452 -21.65 -14.11 12.64
CA PRO A 452 -21.30 -14.06 11.22
C PRO A 452 -22.49 -13.74 10.31
N GLY A 453 -23.72 -13.95 10.80
CA GLY A 453 -24.95 -13.76 10.04
C GLY A 453 -26.19 -13.67 10.92
N PRO A 454 -27.36 -13.29 10.37
CA PRO A 454 -28.56 -12.97 11.14
C PRO A 454 -29.33 -14.20 11.66
N TYR A 455 -28.86 -15.42 11.37
CA TYR A 455 -29.55 -16.67 11.70
C TYR A 455 -28.97 -17.39 12.93
N TRP A 456 -28.05 -16.72 13.62
CA TRP A 456 -27.47 -17.18 14.87
C TRP A 456 -28.06 -16.40 16.04
N GLU A 457 -28.28 -17.08 17.16
CA GLU A 457 -28.62 -16.46 18.43
C GLU A 457 -27.75 -17.08 19.53
N GLU A 458 -27.48 -16.33 20.59
CA GLU A 458 -26.83 -16.86 21.79
C GLU A 458 -27.67 -16.54 23.03
N ASN A 459 -28.30 -17.59 23.56
CA ASN A 459 -29.19 -17.56 24.71
C ASN A 459 -28.56 -18.12 26.01
N CYS A 460 -27.36 -18.71 25.94
CA CYS A 460 -26.73 -19.44 27.03
C CYS A 460 -25.90 -18.56 27.96
N THR A 461 -25.08 -17.65 27.41
CA THR A 461 -24.06 -16.92 28.18
C THR A 461 -24.57 -15.61 28.79
N GLY A 462 -25.52 -14.91 28.13
CA GLY A 462 -26.03 -13.60 28.54
C GLY A 462 -24.98 -12.48 28.52
N ASP A 463 -25.25 -11.32 29.16
CA ASP A 463 -24.26 -10.23 29.31
C ASP A 463 -23.06 -10.71 30.16
N ALA A 464 -22.03 -11.24 29.51
CA ALA A 464 -20.85 -11.73 30.18
C ALA A 464 -19.92 -10.56 30.54
N THR A 465 -19.73 -10.31 31.83
CA THR A 465 -18.70 -9.39 32.31
C THR A 465 -17.63 -10.16 33.07
N VAL A 466 -16.38 -10.03 32.66
CA VAL A 466 -15.23 -10.61 33.37
C VAL A 466 -14.44 -9.54 34.11
N PHE A 467 -13.91 -9.90 35.27
CA PHE A 467 -13.02 -9.06 36.04
C PHE A 467 -11.71 -9.80 36.27
N ILE A 468 -10.64 -9.33 35.64
CA ILE A 468 -9.31 -9.89 35.84
C ILE A 468 -8.72 -9.25 37.11
N GLU A 469 -8.65 -10.03 38.19
CA GLU A 469 -8.02 -9.61 39.44
C GLU A 469 -6.49 -9.64 39.33
N GLU A 470 -5.84 -8.67 39.98
CA GLU A 470 -4.38 -8.65 40.13
C GLU A 470 -3.92 -9.94 40.87
N GLY A 471 -3.20 -10.82 40.15
CA GLY A 471 -2.77 -12.14 40.63
C GLY A 471 -3.65 -13.35 40.26
N VAL A 472 -4.72 -13.17 39.47
CA VAL A 472 -5.46 -14.25 38.79
C VAL A 472 -5.10 -14.21 37.31
N ASN A 473 -4.48 -15.28 36.80
CA ASN A 473 -3.79 -15.22 35.50
C ASN A 473 -4.69 -15.44 34.28
N TYR A 474 -5.91 -15.94 34.47
CA TYR A 474 -6.85 -16.15 33.37
C TYR A 474 -8.30 -16.17 33.85
N GLU A 475 -9.21 -15.70 33.00
CA GLU A 475 -10.67 -15.90 33.10
C GLU A 475 -11.18 -16.69 31.90
N VAL A 476 -12.26 -17.45 32.08
CA VAL A 476 -12.84 -18.31 31.02
C VAL A 476 -14.26 -17.89 30.70
N VAL A 477 -14.58 -17.66 29.43
CA VAL A 477 -15.94 -17.39 28.94
C VAL A 477 -16.20 -18.23 27.69
N ASP A 478 -17.01 -19.27 27.84
CA ASP A 478 -17.43 -20.12 26.72
C ASP A 478 -18.75 -19.61 26.16
N TYR A 479 -18.96 -19.76 24.85
CA TYR A 479 -20.19 -19.41 24.15
C TYR A 479 -20.80 -20.62 23.44
N TYR A 480 -22.13 -20.70 23.44
CA TYR A 480 -22.89 -21.83 22.93
C TYR A 480 -23.99 -21.38 21.94
N PRO A 481 -23.63 -20.73 20.82
CA PRO A 481 -24.62 -20.20 19.88
C PRO A 481 -25.47 -21.33 19.26
N GLU A 482 -26.75 -21.01 19.02
CA GLU A 482 -27.72 -21.88 18.36
C GLU A 482 -28.18 -21.31 17.01
N ALA A 483 -28.56 -22.20 16.08
CA ALA A 483 -29.11 -21.82 14.79
C ALA A 483 -30.62 -21.59 14.91
N LEU A 484 -31.10 -20.39 14.52
CA LEU A 484 -32.54 -20.10 14.44
C LEU A 484 -33.23 -20.91 13.33
N ILE A 485 -32.50 -21.21 12.27
CA ILE A 485 -32.92 -22.02 11.12
C ILE A 485 -31.70 -22.72 10.55
N GLU A 486 -31.83 -23.97 10.08
CA GLU A 486 -30.77 -24.77 9.44
C GLU A 486 -30.79 -24.55 7.92
N CYS A 487 -29.86 -23.75 7.40
CA CYS A 487 -29.82 -23.40 5.98
C CYS A 487 -28.43 -22.85 5.55
N PRO A 488 -27.95 -23.21 4.34
CA PRO A 488 -26.81 -22.54 3.75
C PRO A 488 -27.18 -21.13 3.32
N PHE A 489 -26.40 -20.13 3.72
CA PHE A 489 -26.61 -18.74 3.34
C PHE A 489 -25.39 -18.24 2.57
N LEU A 490 -25.41 -18.50 1.26
CA LEU A 490 -24.30 -18.19 0.37
C LEU A 490 -24.32 -16.72 -0.02
N THR A 491 -23.14 -16.11 0.09
CA THR A 491 -22.87 -14.78 -0.43
C THR A 491 -21.81 -14.86 -1.53
N VAL A 492 -21.90 -13.99 -2.53
CA VAL A 492 -20.85 -13.84 -3.56
C VAL A 492 -20.55 -12.36 -3.76
N ASP A 493 -19.29 -12.05 -4.03
CA ASP A 493 -18.83 -10.72 -4.45
C ASP A 493 -17.87 -10.88 -5.62
N ILE A 494 -18.21 -10.26 -6.77
CA ILE A 494 -17.30 -10.13 -7.91
C ILE A 494 -16.74 -8.71 -7.92
N SER A 495 -15.46 -8.59 -8.26
CA SER A 495 -14.81 -7.29 -8.35
C SER A 495 -13.62 -7.35 -9.30
N SER A 496 -13.56 -6.40 -10.21
CA SER A 496 -12.46 -6.17 -11.13
C SER A 496 -11.68 -4.93 -10.68
N PRO A 497 -10.36 -4.87 -10.95
CA PRO A 497 -9.65 -3.59 -10.99
C PRO A 497 -10.16 -2.79 -12.20
N PHE A 498 -9.45 -1.75 -12.60
CA PHE A 498 -9.85 -1.01 -13.80
C PHE A 498 -9.88 -1.87 -15.04
N LEU A 499 -10.91 -1.65 -15.85
CA LEU A 499 -11.04 -2.28 -17.14
C LEU A 499 -10.30 -1.45 -18.19
N ARG A 500 -9.11 -1.92 -18.59
CA ARG A 500 -8.29 -1.28 -19.60
C ARG A 500 -8.48 -1.96 -20.94
N ARG A 501 -8.95 -1.20 -21.93
CA ARG A 501 -9.13 -1.74 -23.30
C ARG A 501 -7.80 -2.12 -23.93
N CYS A 502 -7.80 -3.18 -24.75
CA CYS A 502 -6.61 -3.75 -25.37
C CYS A 502 -5.61 -4.42 -24.41
N PHE A 503 -6.03 -4.78 -23.20
CA PHE A 503 -5.16 -5.39 -22.19
C PHE A 503 -5.83 -6.59 -21.54
N ASP A 504 -4.99 -7.44 -20.95
CA ASP A 504 -5.41 -8.45 -20.00
C ASP A 504 -5.89 -7.76 -18.72
N ASN A 505 -7.03 -8.19 -18.24
CA ASN A 505 -7.71 -7.77 -17.02
C ASN A 505 -7.98 -9.04 -16.19
N TYR A 506 -8.48 -8.85 -14.97
CA TYR A 506 -8.93 -9.97 -14.16
C TYR A 506 -10.09 -9.55 -13.27
N SER A 507 -10.92 -10.50 -12.90
CA SER A 507 -11.98 -10.32 -11.90
C SER A 507 -11.72 -11.29 -10.75
N VAL A 508 -11.85 -10.82 -9.52
CA VAL A 508 -11.81 -11.66 -8.33
C VAL A 508 -13.23 -11.97 -7.90
N VAL A 509 -13.50 -13.25 -7.69
CA VAL A 509 -14.76 -13.73 -7.15
C VAL A 509 -14.51 -14.29 -5.76
N GLN A 510 -15.13 -13.70 -4.75
CA GLN A 510 -15.15 -14.19 -3.38
C GLN A 510 -16.54 -14.71 -3.05
N TYR A 511 -16.60 -15.80 -2.30
CA TYR A 511 -17.86 -16.36 -1.81
C TYR A 511 -17.70 -16.84 -0.38
N CYS A 512 -18.79 -16.79 0.38
CA CYS A 512 -18.84 -17.25 1.77
C CYS A 512 -20.16 -17.94 2.05
N ASN A 513 -20.18 -18.84 3.04
CA ASN A 513 -21.42 -19.37 3.60
C ASN A 513 -21.63 -18.81 5.00
N ASN A 514 -22.39 -17.72 5.12
CA ASN A 514 -22.71 -17.08 6.40
C ASN A 514 -23.96 -17.70 7.06
N GLY A 515 -24.31 -18.92 6.66
CA GLY A 515 -25.49 -19.64 7.11
C GLY A 515 -25.23 -20.43 8.38
N THR A 516 -26.05 -21.45 8.57
CA THR A 516 -26.03 -22.36 9.72
C THR A 516 -25.87 -23.82 9.31
N ALA A 517 -26.00 -24.10 8.00
CA ALA A 517 -25.77 -25.42 7.41
C ALA A 517 -24.76 -25.34 6.25
N PRO A 518 -23.99 -26.42 5.98
CA PRO A 518 -23.09 -26.48 4.84
C PRO A 518 -23.86 -26.45 3.52
N ALA A 519 -23.29 -25.80 2.50
CA ALA A 519 -23.76 -25.91 1.12
C ALA A 519 -23.04 -27.06 0.41
N GLU A 520 -23.81 -28.02 -0.12
CA GLU A 520 -23.25 -29.12 -0.91
C GLU A 520 -23.31 -28.78 -2.41
N ASP A 521 -22.27 -29.18 -3.15
CA ASP A 521 -22.17 -29.03 -4.63
C ASP A 521 -22.43 -27.60 -5.12
N ALA A 522 -21.94 -26.59 -4.39
CA ALA A 522 -22.11 -25.18 -4.74
C ALA A 522 -21.33 -24.81 -6.01
N TYR A 523 -21.90 -23.90 -6.78
CA TYR A 523 -21.31 -23.39 -8.03
C TYR A 523 -21.66 -21.92 -8.25
N ILE A 524 -20.86 -21.23 -9.05
CA ILE A 524 -21.04 -19.81 -9.37
C ILE A 524 -21.17 -19.66 -10.89
N GLU A 525 -22.24 -19.02 -11.34
CA GLU A 525 -22.42 -18.56 -12.71
C GLU A 525 -21.87 -17.14 -12.81
N VAL A 526 -20.97 -16.88 -13.76
CA VAL A 526 -20.45 -15.54 -14.04
C VAL A 526 -20.78 -15.15 -15.48
N ILE A 527 -21.41 -14.00 -15.64
CA ILE A 527 -21.81 -13.43 -16.93
C ILE A 527 -20.92 -12.22 -17.21
N PHE A 528 -20.22 -12.26 -18.34
CA PHE A 528 -19.36 -11.16 -18.79
C PHE A 528 -19.98 -10.42 -19.99
N ASP A 529 -19.76 -9.11 -20.04
CA ASP A 529 -20.06 -8.28 -21.21
C ASP A 529 -19.43 -8.84 -22.51
N GLU A 530 -20.05 -8.57 -23.67
CA GLU A 530 -19.58 -9.06 -24.97
C GLU A 530 -18.17 -8.60 -25.36
N LEU A 531 -17.69 -7.49 -24.78
CA LEU A 531 -16.35 -6.96 -24.99
C LEU A 531 -15.29 -7.64 -24.11
N LEU A 532 -15.68 -8.41 -23.09
CA LEU A 532 -14.79 -9.17 -22.21
C LEU A 532 -14.73 -10.64 -22.65
N THR A 533 -13.52 -11.12 -22.94
CA THR A 533 -13.27 -12.52 -23.29
C THR A 533 -12.55 -13.21 -22.14
N VAL A 534 -13.07 -14.31 -21.61
CA VAL A 534 -12.39 -15.09 -20.56
C VAL A 534 -11.26 -15.93 -21.18
N ASP A 535 -10.05 -15.77 -20.66
CA ASP A 535 -8.86 -16.51 -21.10
C ASP A 535 -8.61 -17.75 -20.23
N SER A 536 -8.63 -17.56 -18.91
CA SER A 536 -8.36 -18.62 -17.93
C SER A 536 -8.90 -18.24 -16.56
N ALA A 537 -8.94 -19.18 -15.62
CA ALA A 537 -9.26 -18.90 -14.22
C ALA A 537 -8.47 -19.84 -13.31
N THR A 538 -8.37 -19.50 -12.02
CA THR A 538 -7.69 -20.35 -11.02
C THR A 538 -8.52 -21.57 -10.60
N VAL A 539 -9.78 -21.64 -11.01
CA VAL A 539 -10.70 -22.77 -10.85
C VAL A 539 -11.18 -23.19 -12.25
N ASP A 540 -11.37 -24.49 -12.47
CA ASP A 540 -11.90 -25.02 -13.74
C ASP A 540 -13.33 -24.52 -13.98
N PHE A 541 -13.65 -24.18 -15.23
CA PHE A 541 -14.98 -23.70 -15.61
C PHE A 541 -15.52 -24.35 -16.87
N GLU A 542 -16.84 -24.35 -16.99
CA GLU A 542 -17.57 -24.75 -18.20
C GLU A 542 -18.11 -23.50 -18.91
N VAL A 543 -18.05 -23.50 -20.25
CA VAL A 543 -18.57 -22.38 -21.07
C VAL A 543 -20.02 -22.69 -21.47
N GLY A 544 -20.92 -21.80 -21.07
CA GLY A 544 -22.35 -21.81 -21.44
C GLY A 544 -22.63 -21.06 -22.74
N ASP A 545 -23.92 -20.75 -22.96
CA ASP A 545 -24.36 -19.85 -24.03
C ASP A 545 -24.22 -18.37 -23.57
N ASP A 546 -24.18 -17.41 -24.51
CA ASP A 546 -24.26 -15.97 -24.23
C ASP A 546 -23.26 -15.41 -23.18
N ASN A 547 -21.97 -15.78 -23.27
CA ASN A 547 -20.91 -15.33 -22.35
C ASN A 547 -21.11 -15.69 -20.86
N VAL A 548 -21.84 -16.78 -20.60
CA VAL A 548 -22.00 -17.35 -19.26
C VAL A 548 -20.92 -18.40 -18.99
N TYR A 549 -20.29 -18.33 -17.82
CA TYR A 549 -19.22 -19.23 -17.37
C TYR A 549 -19.59 -19.86 -16.02
N LEU A 550 -19.48 -21.17 -15.90
CA LEU A 550 -19.89 -21.93 -14.72
C LEU A 550 -18.66 -22.43 -13.95
N PHE A 551 -18.52 -22.03 -12.69
CA PHE A 551 -17.41 -22.38 -11.79
C PHE A 551 -17.91 -23.28 -10.66
N ASN A 552 -17.39 -24.50 -10.57
CA ASN A 552 -17.75 -25.41 -9.48
C ASN A 552 -16.86 -25.15 -8.26
N VAL A 553 -17.46 -24.74 -7.14
CA VAL A 553 -16.75 -24.43 -5.89
C VAL A 553 -16.89 -25.53 -4.82
N GLY A 554 -17.65 -26.59 -5.10
CA GLY A 554 -17.77 -27.78 -4.27
C GLY A 554 -18.55 -27.53 -2.97
N ASN A 555 -18.15 -28.19 -1.89
CA ASN A 555 -18.83 -28.05 -0.61
C ASN A 555 -18.27 -26.84 0.16
N VAL A 556 -19.15 -25.95 0.62
CA VAL A 556 -18.80 -24.76 1.41
C VAL A 556 -19.39 -24.93 2.81
N GLY A 557 -18.54 -25.18 3.81
CA GLY A 557 -18.94 -25.35 5.21
C GLY A 557 -19.48 -24.05 5.82
N VAL A 558 -19.99 -24.13 7.06
CA VAL A 558 -20.49 -22.95 7.79
C VAL A 558 -19.33 -22.00 8.09
N ASN A 559 -19.48 -20.73 7.73
CA ASN A 559 -18.43 -19.68 7.76
C ASN A 559 -17.17 -19.98 6.94
N ASP A 560 -17.21 -20.99 6.06
CA ASP A 560 -16.15 -21.16 5.07
C ASP A 560 -16.31 -20.11 3.97
N CYS A 561 -15.19 -19.50 3.59
CA CYS A 561 -15.08 -18.59 2.47
C CYS A 561 -14.05 -19.12 1.46
N GLY A 562 -14.25 -18.80 0.19
CA GLY A 562 -13.30 -19.09 -0.87
C GLY A 562 -13.16 -17.93 -1.85
N THR A 563 -12.06 -17.94 -2.58
CA THR A 563 -11.75 -16.91 -3.58
C THR A 563 -11.12 -17.56 -4.80
N PHE A 564 -11.49 -17.09 -5.99
CA PHE A 564 -10.79 -17.42 -7.23
C PHE A 564 -10.69 -16.22 -8.17
N ILE A 565 -9.74 -16.30 -9.10
CA ILE A 565 -9.46 -15.23 -10.06
C ILE A 565 -9.82 -15.70 -11.46
N ILE A 566 -10.51 -14.86 -12.22
CA ILE A 566 -10.85 -15.03 -13.62
C ILE A 566 -10.01 -14.04 -14.42
N TYR A 567 -9.19 -14.50 -15.35
CA TYR A 567 -8.40 -13.66 -16.25
C TYR A 567 -9.18 -13.44 -17.55
N THR A 568 -9.32 -12.19 -17.94
CA THR A 568 -10.14 -11.76 -19.08
C THR A 568 -9.39 -10.76 -19.96
N TYR A 569 -9.55 -10.80 -21.27
CA TYR A 569 -9.08 -9.75 -22.17
C TYR A 569 -10.21 -8.79 -22.52
N LEU A 570 -9.98 -7.48 -22.38
CA LEU A 570 -10.94 -6.45 -22.83
C LEU A 570 -10.63 -6.01 -24.26
N SER A 571 -11.62 -6.12 -25.14
CA SER A 571 -11.52 -5.75 -26.55
C SER A 571 -11.00 -4.33 -26.77
N CYS A 572 -10.21 -4.15 -27.83
CA CYS A 572 -9.77 -2.84 -28.30
C CYS A 572 -10.90 -1.97 -28.83
N ASP A 573 -12.06 -2.57 -29.14
CA ASP A 573 -13.23 -1.88 -29.65
C ASP A 573 -14.01 -1.16 -28.52
N ALA A 574 -13.69 -1.43 -27.25
CA ALA A 574 -14.27 -0.74 -26.10
C ALA A 574 -13.96 0.77 -26.12
N ILE A 575 -14.97 1.57 -25.78
CA ILE A 575 -14.91 3.04 -25.82
C ILE A 575 -14.41 3.56 -24.48
N LEU A 576 -13.54 4.58 -24.47
CA LEU A 576 -13.11 5.19 -23.21
C LEU A 576 -14.30 5.92 -22.55
N GLY A 577 -14.48 5.69 -21.25
CA GLY A 577 -15.64 6.18 -20.51
C GLY A 577 -16.84 5.24 -20.54
N GLU A 578 -16.78 4.15 -21.31
CA GLU A 578 -17.83 3.13 -21.34
C GLU A 578 -17.85 2.34 -20.05
N THR A 579 -19.03 2.08 -19.50
CA THR A 579 -19.14 1.20 -18.34
C THR A 579 -19.34 -0.24 -18.80
N ILE A 580 -18.50 -1.14 -18.32
CA ILE A 580 -18.57 -2.59 -18.58
C ILE A 580 -18.83 -3.30 -17.25
N CYS A 581 -19.76 -4.26 -17.27
CA CYS A 581 -20.17 -4.97 -16.07
C CYS A 581 -19.91 -6.48 -16.15
N SER A 582 -19.70 -7.08 -14.99
CA SER A 582 -19.63 -8.53 -14.78
C SER A 582 -20.57 -8.91 -13.65
N GLU A 583 -21.33 -9.98 -13.83
CA GLU A 583 -22.32 -10.47 -12.86
C GLU A 583 -21.90 -11.85 -12.36
N ALA A 584 -21.98 -12.09 -11.06
CA ALA A 584 -21.73 -13.38 -10.42
C ALA A 584 -22.93 -13.81 -9.57
N HIS A 585 -23.40 -15.03 -9.77
CA HIS A 585 -24.52 -15.62 -9.05
C HIS A 585 -24.11 -16.98 -8.46
N ILE A 586 -24.17 -17.14 -7.13
CA ILE A 586 -23.84 -18.39 -6.44
C ILE A 586 -25.07 -19.24 -6.13
N PHE A 587 -24.95 -20.56 -6.34
CA PHE A 587 -25.98 -21.56 -6.07
C PHE A 587 -25.50 -22.61 -5.04
N PRO A 588 -26.42 -23.20 -4.25
CA PRO A 588 -27.86 -22.94 -4.24
C PRO A 588 -28.22 -21.57 -3.67
N ASP A 589 -29.08 -20.85 -4.38
CA ASP A 589 -29.63 -19.52 -4.06
C ASP A 589 -30.85 -19.61 -3.12
N SER A 590 -30.97 -20.73 -2.41
CA SER A 590 -32.13 -21.03 -1.57
C SER A 590 -32.19 -20.09 -0.37
N LEU A 591 -33.31 -19.41 -0.21
CA LEU A 591 -33.52 -18.48 0.90
C LEU A 591 -33.69 -19.23 2.23
N CYS A 592 -33.03 -18.72 3.26
CA CYS A 592 -33.10 -19.27 4.62
C CYS A 592 -34.34 -18.89 5.43
N GLN A 593 -35.34 -18.24 4.82
CA GLN A 593 -36.63 -17.97 5.46
C GLN A 593 -37.78 -18.65 4.73
N GLU A 594 -38.86 -18.97 5.46
CA GLU A 594 -40.12 -19.35 4.82
C GLU A 594 -40.62 -18.20 3.96
N ILE A 595 -40.55 -18.39 2.64
CA ILE A 595 -41.18 -17.51 1.66
C ILE A 595 -42.64 -17.30 2.08
N SER A 596 -43.02 -16.04 2.26
CA SER A 596 -44.37 -15.69 2.73
C SER A 596 -45.41 -16.40 1.86
N PRO A 597 -46.37 -17.15 2.45
CA PRO A 597 -47.41 -17.83 1.68
C PRO A 597 -48.36 -16.84 0.98
N GLU A 598 -48.26 -15.54 1.30
CA GLU A 598 -48.99 -14.46 0.66
C GLU A 598 -48.28 -13.90 -0.57
N TRP A 599 -47.02 -14.28 -0.82
CA TRP A 599 -46.35 -13.95 -2.07
C TRP A 599 -47.01 -14.70 -3.23
N SER A 600 -47.33 -13.98 -4.30
CA SER A 600 -48.05 -14.55 -5.44
C SER A 600 -47.16 -15.40 -6.36
N GLY A 601 -45.84 -15.41 -6.14
CA GLY A 601 -44.86 -16.00 -7.05
C GLY A 601 -44.52 -15.11 -8.24
N ALA A 602 -44.98 -13.85 -8.25
CA ALA A 602 -44.59 -12.84 -9.24
C ALA A 602 -43.25 -12.19 -8.86
N THR A 603 -42.40 -11.95 -9.85
CA THR A 603 -41.09 -11.31 -9.70
C THR A 603 -40.96 -10.25 -10.78
N VAL A 604 -40.78 -8.99 -10.38
CA VAL A 604 -40.61 -7.88 -11.31
C VAL A 604 -39.13 -7.71 -11.63
N GLU A 605 -38.81 -7.58 -12.91
CA GLU A 605 -37.48 -7.23 -13.43
C GLU A 605 -37.61 -6.02 -14.37
N ILE A 606 -36.53 -5.25 -14.50
CA ILE A 606 -36.45 -4.13 -15.43
C ILE A 606 -35.19 -4.32 -16.28
N THR A 607 -35.34 -4.24 -17.59
CA THR A 607 -34.21 -4.14 -18.53
C THR A 607 -34.27 -2.80 -19.25
N GLY A 608 -33.15 -2.36 -19.83
CA GLY A 608 -33.04 -1.06 -20.48
C GLY A 608 -32.15 -1.09 -21.72
N GLU A 609 -32.66 -0.79 -22.91
CA GLU A 609 -31.90 -0.81 -24.17
C GLU A 609 -31.97 0.53 -24.91
N CYS A 610 -30.95 0.81 -25.73
CA CYS A 610 -30.95 1.93 -26.66
C CYS A 610 -31.30 1.50 -28.08
N THR A 611 -32.35 2.08 -28.65
CA THR A 611 -32.90 1.69 -29.95
C THR A 611 -32.97 2.88 -30.92
N GLY A 612 -31.85 3.23 -31.54
CA GLY A 612 -31.80 4.42 -32.40
C GLY A 612 -32.18 5.67 -31.60
N GLU A 613 -33.08 6.52 -32.07
CA GLU A 613 -33.43 7.78 -31.40
C GLU A 613 -34.19 7.64 -30.04
N GLU A 614 -34.31 6.43 -29.47
CA GLU A 614 -35.07 6.16 -28.24
C GLU A 614 -34.27 5.35 -27.19
N VAL A 615 -34.46 5.72 -25.92
CA VAL A 615 -34.06 4.99 -24.70
C VAL A 615 -35.28 4.18 -24.24
N LYS A 616 -35.15 2.87 -24.10
CA LYS A 616 -36.28 1.97 -23.83
C LYS A 616 -36.07 1.15 -22.57
N PHE A 617 -36.97 1.22 -21.60
CA PHE A 617 -37.02 0.30 -20.46
C PHE A 617 -38.17 -0.69 -20.61
N THR A 618 -37.90 -1.97 -20.38
CA THR A 618 -38.93 -3.03 -20.35
C THR A 618 -39.09 -3.51 -18.92
N VAL A 619 -40.29 -3.33 -18.36
CA VAL A 619 -40.66 -3.85 -17.04
C VAL A 619 -41.43 -5.16 -17.24
N ARG A 620 -40.93 -6.25 -16.65
CA ARG A 620 -41.44 -7.61 -16.89
C ARG A 620 -41.73 -8.35 -15.60
N ASN A 621 -42.77 -9.17 -15.60
CA ASN A 621 -42.96 -10.19 -14.55
C ASN A 621 -42.34 -11.52 -15.01
N THR A 622 -41.16 -11.86 -14.50
CA THR A 622 -40.45 -13.13 -14.78
C THR A 622 -40.85 -14.26 -13.83
N GLY A 623 -41.55 -13.92 -12.75
CA GLY A 623 -42.02 -14.88 -11.75
C GLY A 623 -43.04 -15.88 -12.31
N SER A 624 -43.16 -17.01 -11.62
CA SER A 624 -44.09 -18.10 -11.98
C SER A 624 -45.58 -17.80 -11.71
N GLY A 625 -45.88 -16.70 -11.03
CA GLY A 625 -47.24 -16.27 -10.67
C GLY A 625 -47.58 -14.85 -11.12
N ASP A 626 -48.87 -14.53 -11.14
CA ASP A 626 -49.38 -13.22 -11.54
C ASP A 626 -49.19 -12.19 -10.41
N MET A 627 -49.01 -10.92 -10.76
CA MET A 627 -49.10 -9.83 -9.79
C MET A 627 -50.54 -9.75 -9.24
N LEU A 628 -50.69 -9.71 -7.91
CA LEU A 628 -52.01 -9.64 -7.24
C LEU A 628 -52.36 -8.23 -6.73
N MET A 629 -51.37 -7.34 -6.69
CA MET A 629 -51.50 -5.93 -6.30
C MET A 629 -50.72 -5.07 -7.28
N ASP A 630 -51.11 -3.80 -7.34
CA ASP A 630 -50.49 -2.82 -8.21
C ASP A 630 -49.03 -2.58 -7.80
N GLY A 631 -48.10 -2.69 -8.75
CA GLY A 631 -46.73 -2.20 -8.63
C GLY A 631 -46.64 -0.73 -9.05
N SER A 632 -45.55 -0.08 -8.67
CA SER A 632 -45.23 1.30 -9.08
C SER A 632 -43.82 1.38 -9.64
N TYR A 633 -43.57 2.35 -10.51
CA TYR A 633 -42.24 2.66 -11.01
C TYR A 633 -41.99 4.16 -11.04
N ILE A 634 -40.71 4.54 -11.01
CA ILE A 634 -40.21 5.89 -11.26
C ILE A 634 -39.14 5.83 -12.34
N VAL A 635 -39.07 6.89 -13.15
CA VAL A 635 -37.97 7.08 -14.10
C VAL A 635 -37.29 8.40 -13.77
N ILE A 636 -35.98 8.38 -13.66
CA ILE A 636 -35.10 9.47 -13.28
C ILE A 636 -34.21 9.80 -14.48
N GLU A 637 -34.20 11.04 -14.96
CA GLU A 637 -33.26 11.52 -15.99
C GLU A 637 -32.30 12.54 -15.35
N ASP A 638 -30.99 12.29 -15.42
CA ASP A 638 -29.93 13.12 -14.83
C ASP A 638 -30.24 13.52 -13.36
N GLY A 639 -30.77 12.57 -12.57
CA GLY A 639 -31.14 12.79 -11.17
C GLY A 639 -32.50 13.46 -10.94
N ILE A 640 -33.32 13.63 -11.99
CA ILE A 640 -34.66 14.24 -11.91
C ILE A 640 -35.74 13.21 -12.25
N ILE A 641 -36.71 13.02 -11.36
CA ILE A 641 -37.86 12.14 -11.60
C ILE A 641 -38.71 12.71 -12.76
N LEU A 642 -38.69 12.06 -13.93
CA LEU A 642 -39.46 12.42 -15.12
C LEU A 642 -40.95 12.10 -14.99
N TYR A 643 -41.29 11.03 -14.26
CA TYR A 643 -42.66 10.55 -14.09
C TYR A 643 -43.00 10.39 -12.62
N SER A 644 -43.94 11.21 -12.12
CA SER A 644 -44.26 11.31 -10.69
C SER A 644 -45.69 10.91 -10.32
N GLU A 645 -46.49 10.35 -11.22
CA GLU A 645 -47.65 9.57 -10.79
C GLU A 645 -47.32 8.11 -11.07
N PRO A 646 -47.20 7.24 -10.05
CA PRO A 646 -47.00 5.82 -10.27
C PRO A 646 -48.16 5.37 -11.13
N GLN A 647 -47.92 5.05 -12.40
CA GLN A 647 -48.93 4.35 -13.18
C GLN A 647 -48.96 2.94 -12.60
N PRO A 648 -50.01 2.58 -11.84
CA PRO A 648 -50.08 1.26 -11.25
C PRO A 648 -50.01 0.26 -12.40
N PHE A 649 -49.06 -0.67 -12.32
CA PHE A 649 -48.96 -1.75 -13.28
C PHE A 649 -49.29 -3.07 -12.61
N ILE A 650 -49.94 -3.94 -13.37
CA ILE A 650 -50.23 -5.32 -12.99
C ILE A 650 -49.85 -6.18 -14.18
N LEU A 651 -48.87 -7.06 -13.98
CA LEU A 651 -48.35 -7.92 -15.02
C LEU A 651 -48.67 -9.38 -14.69
N PRO A 652 -49.42 -10.09 -15.55
CA PRO A 652 -49.47 -11.54 -15.54
C PRO A 652 -48.07 -12.16 -15.65
N SER A 653 -47.90 -13.40 -15.20
CA SER A 653 -46.64 -14.12 -15.35
C SER A 653 -46.21 -14.18 -16.82
N GLY A 654 -44.98 -13.74 -17.09
CA GLY A 654 -44.36 -13.73 -18.41
C GLY A 654 -44.65 -12.48 -19.27
N ASP A 655 -45.60 -11.64 -18.87
CA ASP A 655 -45.97 -10.39 -19.57
C ASP A 655 -45.02 -9.24 -19.21
N ASP A 656 -44.92 -8.25 -20.10
CA ASP A 656 -44.08 -7.06 -20.00
C ASP A 656 -44.78 -5.79 -20.54
N PHE A 657 -44.21 -4.62 -20.22
CA PHE A 657 -44.51 -3.36 -20.90
C PHE A 657 -43.26 -2.51 -21.09
N ASP A 658 -43.28 -1.66 -22.11
CA ASP A 658 -42.17 -0.79 -22.48
C ASP A 658 -42.44 0.68 -22.09
N LEU A 659 -41.39 1.35 -21.62
CA LEU A 659 -41.28 2.78 -21.40
C LEU A 659 -40.23 3.33 -22.38
N ASN A 660 -40.60 4.29 -23.22
CA ASN A 660 -39.70 4.83 -24.25
C ASN A 660 -39.49 6.34 -24.02
N PHE A 661 -38.23 6.77 -24.06
CA PHE A 661 -37.75 8.14 -23.88
C PHE A 661 -36.85 8.56 -25.05
N GLU A 662 -36.62 9.86 -25.23
CA GLU A 662 -35.78 10.35 -26.33
C GLU A 662 -34.29 10.11 -26.04
N ALA A 663 -33.54 9.57 -27.00
CA ALA A 663 -32.09 9.41 -26.88
C ALA A 663 -31.37 10.77 -27.06
N ASN A 664 -31.30 11.53 -25.98
CA ASN A 664 -30.82 12.91 -25.96
C ASN A 664 -29.44 13.09 -25.29
N GLY A 665 -28.76 11.99 -24.94
CA GLY A 665 -27.46 11.94 -24.28
C GLY A 665 -27.52 11.98 -22.74
N SER A 666 -28.70 11.98 -22.13
CA SER A 666 -28.87 11.99 -20.66
C SER A 666 -28.75 10.59 -20.05
N THR A 667 -28.58 10.54 -18.72
CA THR A 667 -28.63 9.30 -17.93
C THR A 667 -30.04 9.04 -17.45
N TYR A 668 -30.61 7.90 -17.81
CA TYR A 668 -31.93 7.46 -17.39
C TYR A 668 -31.81 6.31 -16.39
N VAL A 669 -32.53 6.37 -15.27
CA VAL A 669 -32.68 5.27 -14.30
C VAL A 669 -34.15 4.95 -14.15
N CYS A 670 -34.55 3.70 -14.35
CA CYS A 670 -35.89 3.21 -14.11
C CYS A 670 -35.87 2.30 -12.88
N GLN A 671 -36.73 2.58 -11.90
CA GLN A 671 -36.88 1.77 -10.69
C GLN A 671 -38.34 1.35 -10.54
N ALA A 672 -38.59 0.11 -10.14
CA ALA A 672 -39.93 -0.40 -9.85
C ALA A 672 -39.97 -1.08 -8.49
N THR A 673 -41.14 -1.11 -7.87
CA THR A 673 -41.36 -1.87 -6.64
C THR A 673 -41.63 -3.34 -6.96
N GLN A 674 -41.06 -4.26 -6.18
CA GLN A 674 -41.54 -5.65 -6.17
C GLN A 674 -43.00 -5.75 -5.70
N VAL A 675 -43.62 -6.89 -5.97
CA VAL A 675 -44.90 -7.24 -5.35
C VAL A 675 -44.75 -7.37 -3.83
N ALA A 676 -45.81 -7.08 -3.07
CA ALA A 676 -45.74 -7.21 -1.62
C ALA A 676 -45.37 -8.64 -1.20
N ASN A 677 -44.61 -8.74 -0.11
CA ASN A 677 -44.08 -9.99 0.44
C ASN A 677 -43.11 -10.75 -0.50
N HIS A 678 -42.60 -10.11 -1.57
CA HIS A 678 -41.49 -10.65 -2.36
C HIS A 678 -40.26 -10.87 -1.45
N PRO A 679 -39.51 -11.97 -1.59
CA PRO A 679 -38.49 -12.33 -0.60
C PRO A 679 -37.16 -11.57 -0.69
N ILE A 680 -36.81 -11.00 -1.86
CA ILE A 680 -35.52 -10.32 -2.13
C ILE A 680 -35.67 -9.16 -3.11
N ASN A 681 -34.61 -8.38 -3.36
CA ASN A 681 -34.55 -7.38 -4.43
C ASN A 681 -35.79 -6.46 -4.50
N PHE A 682 -36.07 -5.73 -3.42
CA PHE A 682 -37.33 -4.99 -3.24
C PHE A 682 -37.55 -3.83 -4.23
N LEU A 683 -36.48 -3.37 -4.91
CA LEU A 683 -36.50 -2.25 -5.84
C LEU A 683 -35.72 -2.54 -7.14
N PRO A 684 -36.24 -3.39 -8.04
CA PRO A 684 -35.64 -3.63 -9.36
C PRO A 684 -35.32 -2.33 -10.08
N THR A 685 -34.10 -2.22 -10.62
CA THR A 685 -33.57 -0.99 -11.20
C THR A 685 -32.79 -1.30 -12.49
N ALA A 686 -32.93 -0.43 -13.49
CA ALA A 686 -32.09 -0.43 -14.69
C ALA A 686 -31.65 1.00 -15.02
N SER A 687 -30.43 1.18 -15.55
CA SER A 687 -29.89 2.48 -15.94
C SER A 687 -29.43 2.49 -17.41
N ILE A 688 -29.46 3.64 -18.05
CA ILE A 688 -28.97 3.86 -19.42
C ILE A 688 -28.32 5.24 -19.46
N GLU A 689 -27.02 5.32 -19.74
CA GLU A 689 -26.26 6.57 -19.79
C GLU A 689 -25.93 6.99 -21.24
N GLY A 690 -25.93 8.29 -21.53
CA GLY A 690 -25.24 8.82 -22.73
C GLY A 690 -25.86 8.44 -24.08
N CYS A 691 -27.10 7.95 -24.09
CA CYS A 691 -27.78 7.47 -25.29
C CYS A 691 -28.27 8.64 -26.16
N GLY A 692 -27.70 8.85 -27.35
CA GLY A 692 -28.05 9.97 -28.24
C GLY A 692 -26.98 10.34 -29.27
N THR A 693 -27.25 11.35 -30.11
CA THR A 693 -26.28 11.80 -31.13
C THR A 693 -25.14 12.59 -30.48
N ASN A 694 -23.89 12.17 -30.69
CA ASN A 694 -22.70 12.83 -30.14
C ASN A 694 -22.30 14.10 -30.92
N ASP A 695 -21.31 14.83 -30.42
CA ASP A 695 -20.83 16.10 -30.99
C ASP A 695 -20.32 15.99 -32.45
N ASP A 696 -19.96 14.78 -32.88
CA ASP A 696 -19.50 14.49 -34.25
C ASP A 696 -20.66 14.15 -35.22
N GLY A 697 -21.90 14.11 -34.72
CA GLY A 697 -23.11 13.79 -35.49
C GLY A 697 -23.31 12.29 -35.72
N GLU A 698 -22.55 11.44 -35.03
CA GLU A 698 -22.73 9.99 -35.02
C GLU A 698 -23.65 9.60 -33.85
N PHE A 699 -24.54 8.64 -34.08
CA PHE A 699 -25.47 8.17 -33.05
C PHE A 699 -24.71 7.29 -32.05
N SER A 700 -24.57 7.76 -30.80
CA SER A 700 -24.11 6.96 -29.67
C SER A 700 -25.27 6.14 -29.14
N THR A 701 -25.09 4.83 -29.02
CA THR A 701 -26.03 3.97 -28.29
C THR A 701 -26.04 4.26 -26.79
N GLY A 702 -25.19 5.18 -26.32
CA GLY A 702 -24.96 5.36 -24.89
C GLY A 702 -24.26 4.16 -24.27
N PHE A 703 -23.85 4.33 -23.02
CA PHE A 703 -23.39 3.26 -22.16
C PHE A 703 -24.63 2.66 -21.52
N VAL A 704 -25.10 1.55 -22.06
CA VAL A 704 -26.27 0.85 -21.52
C VAL A 704 -25.82 0.08 -20.28
N THR A 705 -25.95 0.68 -19.10
CA THR A 705 -25.66 0.01 -17.82
C THR A 705 -26.92 -0.65 -17.25
N GLN A 706 -27.29 -1.83 -17.76
CA GLN A 706 -28.46 -2.59 -17.32
C GLN A 706 -28.29 -3.27 -15.95
N PHE A 707 -27.93 -2.58 -14.88
CA PHE A 707 -27.85 -3.27 -13.59
C PHE A 707 -28.37 -2.42 -12.43
N PRO A 708 -29.11 -3.04 -11.49
CA PRO A 708 -29.56 -2.35 -10.31
C PRO A 708 -28.35 -1.87 -9.49
N GLU A 709 -28.28 -0.57 -9.17
CA GLU A 709 -27.41 -0.08 -8.10
C GLU A 709 -28.01 -0.53 -6.76
N GLY A 710 -27.77 -1.80 -6.41
CA GLY A 710 -28.32 -2.47 -5.23
C GLY A 710 -28.56 -3.95 -5.50
N ASP A 711 -27.58 -4.76 -5.13
CA ASP A 711 -27.63 -6.22 -5.02
C ASP A 711 -28.57 -6.65 -3.89
N GLY A 712 -29.87 -6.48 -4.07
CA GLY A 712 -30.86 -6.84 -3.06
C GLY A 712 -30.96 -8.34 -2.73
N ALA A 713 -30.04 -9.17 -3.24
CA ALA A 713 -29.93 -10.59 -2.97
C ALA A 713 -28.46 -10.97 -2.65
N PRO A 714 -28.17 -11.60 -1.50
CA PRO A 714 -26.80 -11.88 -1.06
C PRO A 714 -26.01 -12.81 -1.98
N PHE A 715 -26.72 -13.64 -2.75
CA PHE A 715 -26.15 -14.62 -3.67
C PHE A 715 -25.91 -14.07 -5.09
N LEU A 716 -26.12 -12.77 -5.32
CA LEU A 716 -25.89 -12.10 -6.60
C LEU A 716 -25.00 -10.88 -6.37
N SER A 717 -23.92 -10.74 -7.14
CA SER A 717 -23.06 -9.55 -7.14
C SER A 717 -22.80 -9.09 -8.56
N ILE A 718 -22.83 -7.76 -8.75
CA ILE A 718 -22.62 -7.13 -10.05
C ILE A 718 -21.54 -6.06 -9.87
N ASP A 719 -20.48 -6.15 -10.67
CA ASP A 719 -19.38 -5.19 -10.69
C ASP A 719 -19.32 -4.47 -12.03
N CYS A 720 -19.56 -3.15 -11.99
CA CYS A 720 -19.52 -2.28 -13.16
C CYS A 720 -18.34 -1.32 -13.07
N GLN A 721 -17.45 -1.35 -14.07
CA GLN A 721 -16.24 -0.51 -14.14
C GLN A 721 -16.23 0.32 -15.42
N GLU A 722 -15.79 1.58 -15.29
CA GLU A 722 -15.51 2.44 -16.45
C GLU A 722 -14.26 1.94 -17.19
N VAL A 723 -14.33 1.94 -18.52
CA VAL A 723 -13.24 1.63 -19.43
C VAL A 723 -12.30 2.82 -19.47
N ILE A 724 -11.09 2.61 -18.99
CA ILE A 724 -10.10 3.68 -18.86
C ILE A 724 -8.88 3.47 -19.77
N GLY A 725 -8.11 4.56 -19.91
CA GLY A 725 -6.86 4.59 -20.67
C GLY A 725 -5.64 4.27 -19.79
N ALA A 726 -5.08 5.30 -19.14
CA ALA A 726 -4.01 5.18 -18.14
C ALA A 726 -4.41 6.06 -16.95
N TYR A 727 -4.36 5.49 -15.74
CA TYR A 727 -4.85 6.13 -14.52
C TYR A 727 -4.09 5.58 -13.31
N ASP A 728 -3.85 6.43 -12.31
CA ASP A 728 -3.05 6.08 -11.13
C ASP A 728 -3.94 6.02 -9.85
N PRO A 729 -4.47 4.84 -9.45
CA PRO A 729 -5.38 4.75 -8.29
C PRO A 729 -4.65 4.68 -6.96
N ASN A 730 -4.74 5.74 -6.18
CA ASN A 730 -4.66 5.63 -4.72
C ASN A 730 -5.87 6.38 -4.16
N ASP A 731 -7.03 5.72 -4.13
CA ASP A 731 -8.33 6.35 -3.92
C ASP A 731 -9.32 5.47 -3.14
N LYS A 732 -10.38 6.09 -2.65
CA LYS A 732 -11.45 5.46 -1.88
C LYS A 732 -12.81 5.92 -2.40
N ASN A 733 -13.70 4.97 -2.64
CA ASN A 733 -15.05 5.21 -3.11
C ASN A 733 -16.05 4.53 -2.17
N GLY A 734 -17.22 5.13 -1.99
CA GLY A 734 -18.32 4.55 -1.22
C GLY A 734 -19.59 4.49 -2.06
N TYR A 735 -20.24 3.34 -2.04
CA TYR A 735 -21.41 3.03 -2.85
C TYR A 735 -22.61 2.69 -1.96
N PRO A 736 -23.81 3.21 -2.26
CA PRO A 736 -24.11 4.11 -3.39
C PRO A 736 -23.43 5.46 -3.23
N LYS A 737 -23.17 6.13 -4.35
CA LYS A 737 -22.52 7.45 -4.37
C LYS A 737 -23.38 8.57 -3.78
N GLY A 738 -24.65 8.31 -3.47
CA GLY A 738 -25.62 9.30 -2.99
C GLY A 738 -26.11 10.26 -4.09
N VAL A 739 -27.28 10.88 -3.85
CA VAL A 739 -27.98 11.71 -4.84
C VAL A 739 -27.62 13.19 -4.72
N GLY A 740 -27.35 13.81 -5.87
CA GLY A 740 -27.02 15.24 -6.00
C GLY A 740 -25.62 15.61 -5.49
N GLU A 741 -25.27 16.90 -5.52
CA GLU A 741 -23.97 17.41 -5.02
C GLU A 741 -23.77 17.16 -3.52
N GLU A 742 -24.88 17.04 -2.76
CA GLU A 742 -24.88 16.81 -1.32
C GLU A 742 -24.81 15.32 -0.94
N ARG A 743 -24.77 14.40 -1.92
CA ARG A 743 -24.53 12.96 -1.72
C ARG A 743 -25.54 12.31 -0.75
N PHE A 744 -26.84 12.56 -0.96
CA PHE A 744 -27.87 12.05 -0.06
C PHE A 744 -28.05 10.53 -0.18
N ILE A 745 -28.12 9.85 0.97
CA ILE A 745 -28.49 8.44 1.12
C ILE A 745 -29.59 8.28 2.17
N ASP A 746 -30.36 7.19 2.07
CA ASP A 746 -31.44 6.90 3.01
C ASP A 746 -30.89 6.47 4.39
N VAL A 747 -31.70 6.67 5.43
CA VAL A 747 -31.37 6.20 6.79
C VAL A 747 -31.41 4.67 6.83
N GLY A 748 -30.34 4.07 7.36
CA GLY A 748 -30.20 2.61 7.43
C GLY A 748 -29.78 1.96 6.10
N GLN A 749 -29.43 2.76 5.09
CA GLN A 749 -28.82 2.26 3.87
C GLN A 749 -27.34 1.91 4.10
N ASP A 750 -26.96 0.68 3.78
CA ASP A 750 -25.57 0.23 3.84
C ASP A 750 -24.69 0.99 2.86
N VAL A 751 -23.42 1.17 3.22
CA VAL A 751 -22.39 1.71 2.33
C VAL A 751 -21.29 0.68 2.11
N GLU A 752 -21.00 0.38 0.85
CA GLU A 752 -19.87 -0.42 0.44
C GLU A 752 -18.69 0.50 0.08
N TYR A 753 -17.60 0.37 0.82
CA TYR A 753 -16.34 1.03 0.54
C TYR A 753 -15.45 0.16 -0.34
N ARG A 754 -14.84 0.79 -1.34
CA ARG A 754 -13.73 0.22 -2.12
C ARG A 754 -12.52 1.15 -2.02
N ILE A 755 -11.38 0.60 -1.61
CA ILE A 755 -10.08 1.27 -1.61
C ILE A 755 -9.24 0.64 -2.70
N ARG A 756 -8.62 1.46 -3.55
CA ARG A 756 -7.72 1.01 -4.62
C ARG A 756 -6.33 1.60 -4.42
N PHE A 757 -5.33 0.83 -4.79
CA PHE A 757 -3.94 1.18 -4.63
C PHE A 757 -3.12 0.77 -5.85
N GLN A 758 -2.09 1.56 -6.15
CA GLN A 758 -1.09 1.26 -7.16
C GLN A 758 0.31 1.60 -6.64
N ASN A 759 1.23 0.65 -6.86
CA ASN A 759 2.64 0.92 -6.66
C ASN A 759 3.18 1.86 -7.75
N THR A 760 3.31 3.14 -7.39
CA THR A 760 3.90 4.18 -8.24
C THR A 760 5.41 4.37 -8.01
N GLY A 761 6.02 3.53 -7.15
CA GLY A 761 7.45 3.50 -6.88
C GLY A 761 8.24 2.82 -8.00
N THR A 762 9.57 2.92 -7.95
CA THR A 762 10.48 2.36 -8.97
C THR A 762 10.82 0.88 -8.76
N ASP A 763 10.37 0.28 -7.65
CA ASP A 763 10.68 -1.09 -7.25
C ASP A 763 9.39 -1.85 -6.91
N THR A 764 9.42 -3.18 -7.03
CA THR A 764 8.29 -4.05 -6.68
C THR A 764 7.97 -3.94 -5.18
N ALA A 765 6.72 -3.62 -4.84
CA ALA A 765 6.26 -3.61 -3.47
C ALA A 765 5.94 -5.03 -2.99
N PHE A 766 6.48 -5.42 -1.84
CA PHE A 766 6.29 -6.75 -1.26
C PHE A 766 5.22 -6.76 -0.18
N THR A 767 4.97 -5.62 0.44
CA THR A 767 3.93 -5.44 1.45
C THR A 767 3.12 -4.19 1.14
N VAL A 768 1.79 -4.31 1.17
CA VAL A 768 0.89 -3.16 1.18
C VAL A 768 0.08 -3.18 2.47
N ILE A 769 0.00 -2.05 3.16
CA ILE A 769 -0.84 -1.89 4.35
C ILE A 769 -1.86 -0.80 4.07
N ILE A 770 -3.14 -1.06 4.34
CA ILE A 770 -4.20 -0.05 4.28
C ILE A 770 -4.74 0.14 5.69
N GLU A 771 -4.69 1.36 6.20
CA GLU A 771 -5.30 1.74 7.47
C GLU A 771 -6.49 2.69 7.21
N ASP A 772 -7.68 2.28 7.64
CA ASP A 772 -8.95 2.98 7.41
C ASP A 772 -9.64 3.22 8.76
N VAL A 773 -9.64 4.48 9.20
CA VAL A 773 -10.22 4.88 10.50
C VAL A 773 -11.71 5.16 10.31
N LEU A 774 -12.57 4.28 10.81
CA LEU A 774 -14.00 4.43 10.63
C LEU A 774 -14.59 5.51 11.56
N SER A 775 -15.54 6.28 11.04
CA SER A 775 -16.33 7.22 11.84
C SER A 775 -17.16 6.48 12.88
N SER A 776 -17.29 7.07 14.08
CA SER A 776 -18.19 6.57 15.15
C SER A 776 -19.68 6.54 14.78
N HIS A 777 -20.08 7.02 13.59
CA HIS A 777 -21.43 6.88 13.05
C HIS A 777 -21.66 5.53 12.36
N TRP A 778 -20.60 4.75 12.14
CA TRP A 778 -20.69 3.40 11.60
C TRP A 778 -20.92 2.37 12.70
N ASP A 779 -21.63 1.32 12.34
CA ASP A 779 -21.84 0.17 13.20
C ASP A 779 -20.80 -0.92 12.89
N MET A 780 -19.80 -1.08 13.76
CA MET A 780 -18.73 -2.06 13.58
C MET A 780 -19.24 -3.50 13.56
N GLU A 781 -20.37 -3.80 14.21
CA GLU A 781 -20.97 -5.15 14.20
C GLU A 781 -21.56 -5.51 12.83
N SER A 782 -21.87 -4.50 12.02
CA SER A 782 -22.37 -4.64 10.65
C SER A 782 -21.26 -4.79 9.60
N LEU A 783 -19.98 -4.70 9.99
CA LEU A 783 -18.86 -4.80 9.06
C LEU A 783 -18.89 -6.15 8.33
N ARG A 784 -18.90 -6.13 7.00
CA ARG A 784 -18.80 -7.32 6.15
C ARG A 784 -17.71 -7.11 5.13
N LEU A 785 -16.75 -8.05 5.06
CA LEU A 785 -15.64 -7.98 4.12
C LEU A 785 -16.09 -8.40 2.72
N GLY A 786 -15.66 -7.64 1.71
CA GLY A 786 -15.89 -7.95 0.31
C GLY A 786 -14.62 -8.48 -0.37
N ALA A 787 -14.66 -8.53 -1.70
CA ALA A 787 -13.55 -8.99 -2.51
C ALA A 787 -12.29 -8.14 -2.34
N SER A 788 -11.15 -8.80 -2.50
CA SER A 788 -9.85 -8.17 -2.54
C SER A 788 -9.00 -8.73 -3.67
N SER A 789 -8.13 -7.90 -4.25
CA SER A 789 -7.24 -8.36 -5.31
C SER A 789 -6.20 -9.38 -4.86
N HIS A 790 -5.88 -9.44 -3.56
CA HIS A 790 -4.85 -10.31 -3.01
C HIS A 790 -5.24 -10.81 -1.61
N PRO A 791 -4.66 -11.93 -1.13
CA PRO A 791 -4.83 -12.35 0.25
C PRO A 791 -4.34 -11.27 1.22
N TYR A 792 -5.09 -11.04 2.29
CA TYR A 792 -4.74 -10.09 3.33
C TYR A 792 -5.06 -10.64 4.71
N GLU A 793 -4.41 -10.07 5.72
CA GLU A 793 -4.78 -10.19 7.12
C GLU A 793 -5.53 -8.93 7.53
N LEU A 794 -6.69 -9.07 8.17
CA LEU A 794 -7.43 -7.95 8.76
C LEU A 794 -7.12 -7.86 10.25
N GLU A 795 -6.77 -6.67 10.70
CA GLU A 795 -6.70 -6.28 12.10
C GLU A 795 -7.72 -5.16 12.36
N ILE A 796 -8.55 -5.31 13.38
CA ILE A 796 -9.42 -4.23 13.87
C ILE A 796 -8.78 -3.70 15.16
N ARG A 797 -8.35 -2.44 15.14
CA ARG A 797 -7.75 -1.78 16.30
C ARG A 797 -8.84 -1.18 17.19
N GLY A 798 -8.53 -0.99 18.47
CA GLY A 798 -9.48 -0.45 19.48
C GLY A 798 -9.86 1.04 19.31
N ASP A 799 -9.45 1.67 18.20
CA ASP A 799 -9.87 3.01 17.77
C ASP A 799 -10.74 2.99 16.50
N ASP A 800 -11.38 1.84 16.23
CA ASP A 800 -12.21 1.57 15.04
C ASP A 800 -11.43 1.66 13.70
N THR A 801 -10.11 1.44 13.74
CA THR A 801 -9.28 1.36 12.53
C THR A 801 -9.29 -0.04 11.94
N LEU A 802 -9.73 -0.17 10.69
CA LEU A 802 -9.53 -1.36 9.87
C LEU A 802 -8.13 -1.32 9.26
N ARG A 803 -7.32 -2.32 9.56
CA ARG A 803 -5.98 -2.47 9.00
C ARG A 803 -5.88 -3.73 8.16
N PHE A 804 -5.77 -3.54 6.85
CA PHE A 804 -5.58 -4.61 5.87
C PHE A 804 -4.10 -4.76 5.54
N VAL A 805 -3.53 -5.94 5.74
CA VAL A 805 -2.11 -6.23 5.51
C VAL A 805 -1.95 -7.26 4.39
N PHE A 806 -1.40 -6.81 3.26
CA PHE A 806 -1.10 -7.62 2.08
C PHE A 806 0.36 -8.06 2.09
N ASN A 807 0.66 -9.23 2.65
CA ASN A 807 2.02 -9.74 2.74
C ASN A 807 2.43 -10.52 1.48
N ASN A 808 3.67 -10.35 1.03
CA ASN A 808 4.25 -11.03 -0.13
C ASN A 808 3.45 -10.81 -1.44
N ILE A 809 2.83 -9.63 -1.58
CA ILE A 809 1.95 -9.30 -2.71
C ILE A 809 2.68 -9.23 -4.06
N LEU A 810 4.01 -9.03 -4.06
CA LEU A 810 4.86 -8.94 -5.27
C LEU A 810 4.26 -7.99 -6.32
N LEU A 811 3.97 -6.76 -5.91
CA LEU A 811 3.30 -5.75 -6.71
C LEU A 811 4.33 -4.94 -7.52
N PRO A 812 4.63 -5.27 -8.79
CA PRO A 812 5.70 -4.65 -9.57
C PRO A 812 5.52 -3.14 -9.77
N ASP A 813 6.60 -2.46 -10.13
CA ASP A 813 6.54 -1.07 -10.58
C ASP A 813 5.59 -0.94 -11.79
N SER A 814 4.69 0.03 -11.68
CA SER A 814 3.82 0.53 -12.74
C SER A 814 4.51 0.75 -14.10
N THR A 815 5.79 1.15 -14.14
CA THR A 815 6.53 1.36 -15.40
C THR A 815 6.92 0.04 -16.08
N ALA A 816 7.04 -1.04 -15.32
CA ALA A 816 7.41 -2.37 -15.82
C ALA A 816 6.17 -3.19 -16.23
N ASN A 817 5.13 -3.21 -15.40
CA ASN A 817 3.87 -3.90 -15.68
C ASN A 817 2.71 -3.26 -14.91
N GLU A 818 2.07 -2.27 -15.54
CA GLU A 818 1.04 -1.46 -14.90
C GLU A 818 -0.17 -2.26 -14.39
N PRO A 819 -0.78 -3.21 -15.12
CA PRO A 819 -1.87 -4.02 -14.58
C PRO A 819 -1.49 -4.84 -13.34
N ALA A 820 -0.25 -5.35 -13.29
CA ALA A 820 0.24 -6.10 -12.15
C ALA A 820 0.62 -5.20 -10.96
N SER A 821 0.71 -3.89 -11.15
CA SER A 821 1.06 -2.91 -10.10
C SER A 821 -0.13 -2.47 -9.24
N HIS A 822 -1.34 -2.99 -9.49
CA HIS A 822 -2.59 -2.54 -8.89
C HIS A 822 -3.17 -3.53 -7.87
N GLY A 823 -3.90 -3.00 -6.89
CA GLY A 823 -4.76 -3.80 -6.04
C GLY A 823 -5.95 -3.03 -5.46
N PHE A 824 -6.84 -3.75 -4.78
CA PHE A 824 -8.02 -3.19 -4.14
C PHE A 824 -8.49 -4.05 -2.96
N ILE A 825 -9.31 -3.44 -2.11
CA ILE A 825 -10.08 -4.08 -1.04
C ILE A 825 -11.49 -3.49 -0.99
N LYS A 826 -12.48 -4.33 -0.72
CA LYS A 826 -13.86 -3.93 -0.47
C LYS A 826 -14.32 -4.32 0.94
N PHE A 827 -15.18 -3.51 1.53
CA PHE A 827 -15.95 -3.88 2.72
C PHE A 827 -17.25 -3.07 2.77
N LYS A 828 -18.28 -3.64 3.38
CA LYS A 828 -19.62 -3.05 3.54
C LYS A 828 -19.89 -2.80 5.02
N ILE A 829 -20.54 -1.68 5.31
CA ILE A 829 -20.85 -1.27 6.69
C ILE A 829 -22.16 -0.49 6.75
N SER A 830 -22.94 -0.71 7.80
CA SER A 830 -24.23 -0.06 8.07
C SER A 830 -24.07 1.09 9.05
N GLN A 831 -24.97 2.06 8.93
CA GLN A 831 -25.07 3.20 9.84
C GLN A 831 -25.53 2.75 11.23
N GLN A 832 -25.05 3.40 12.29
CA GLN A 832 -25.63 3.26 13.62
C GLN A 832 -27.16 3.51 13.57
N PRO A 833 -27.98 2.75 14.32
CA PRO A 833 -29.42 2.97 14.36
C PRO A 833 -29.79 4.39 14.84
N GLU A 834 -30.91 4.90 14.33
CA GLU A 834 -31.53 6.16 14.79
C GLU A 834 -30.70 7.45 14.60
N LEU A 835 -29.74 7.48 13.68
CA LEU A 835 -28.99 8.70 13.36
C LEU A 835 -29.92 9.83 12.85
N PRO A 836 -29.69 11.10 13.25
CA PRO A 836 -30.50 12.22 12.77
C PRO A 836 -30.38 12.48 11.26
N LEU A 837 -31.48 12.89 10.61
CA LEU A 837 -31.43 13.40 9.24
C LEU A 837 -30.47 14.60 9.12
N GLY A 838 -29.71 14.63 8.03
CA GLY A 838 -28.69 15.63 7.74
C GLY A 838 -27.30 15.30 8.27
N THR A 839 -27.12 14.20 9.01
CA THR A 839 -25.81 13.68 9.46
C THR A 839 -24.89 13.50 8.26
N ILE A 840 -23.64 13.95 8.39
CA ILE A 840 -22.59 13.80 7.38
C ILE A 840 -21.63 12.74 7.88
N ILE A 841 -21.35 11.75 7.04
CA ILE A 841 -20.36 10.72 7.32
C ILE A 841 -19.22 10.88 6.32
N GLU A 842 -18.02 11.16 6.83
CA GLU A 842 -16.80 11.33 6.05
C GLU A 842 -15.84 10.18 6.34
N ASN A 843 -15.14 9.69 5.32
CA ASN A 843 -14.20 8.58 5.49
C ASN A 843 -13.06 8.60 4.46
N GLU A 844 -11.81 8.37 4.88
CA GLU A 844 -10.59 8.28 4.06
C GLU A 844 -9.69 7.14 4.56
N ALA A 845 -8.66 6.77 3.81
CA ALA A 845 -7.73 5.71 4.19
C ALA A 845 -6.27 6.09 3.89
N ALA A 846 -5.34 5.49 4.62
CA ALA A 846 -3.89 5.62 4.43
C ALA A 846 -3.33 4.32 3.83
N ILE A 847 -2.58 4.42 2.74
CA ILE A 847 -2.03 3.28 2.00
C ILE A 847 -0.50 3.33 2.06
N PHE A 848 0.12 2.30 2.64
CA PHE A 848 1.57 2.17 2.77
C PHE A 848 2.08 1.12 1.78
N PHE A 849 3.11 1.48 1.00
CA PHE A 849 3.85 0.55 0.15
C PHE A 849 5.23 0.31 0.76
N ASP A 850 5.46 -0.90 1.25
CA ASP A 850 6.64 -1.28 2.03
C ASP A 850 6.95 -0.28 3.17
N PHE A 851 8.07 0.45 3.08
CA PHE A 851 8.56 1.37 4.12
C PHE A 851 8.37 2.85 3.75
N ASN A 852 7.57 3.13 2.73
CA ASN A 852 7.31 4.49 2.29
C ASN A 852 6.24 5.17 3.15
N GLU A 853 6.27 6.51 3.14
CA GLU A 853 5.21 7.34 3.72
C GLU A 853 3.85 7.01 3.09
N PRO A 854 2.74 7.08 3.86
CA PRO A 854 1.44 6.68 3.37
C PRO A 854 0.90 7.62 2.29
N VAL A 855 0.27 7.04 1.28
CA VAL A 855 -0.58 7.75 0.33
C VAL A 855 -1.98 7.84 0.94
N ILE A 856 -2.44 9.07 1.22
CA ILE A 856 -3.78 9.31 1.73
C ILE A 856 -4.76 9.38 0.57
N THR A 857 -5.86 8.62 0.66
CA THR A 857 -6.91 8.63 -0.37
C THR A 857 -7.70 9.93 -0.37
N ASN A 858 -8.57 10.11 -1.35
CA ASN A 858 -9.65 11.10 -1.23
C ASN A 858 -10.60 10.74 -0.08
N THR A 859 -11.29 11.77 0.44
CA THR A 859 -12.36 11.61 1.42
C THR A 859 -13.69 11.33 0.72
N THR A 860 -14.37 10.27 1.14
CA THR A 860 -15.76 9.96 0.76
C THR A 860 -16.74 10.71 1.66
N VAL A 861 -17.89 11.12 1.14
CA VAL A 861 -18.90 11.90 1.88
C VAL A 861 -20.30 11.37 1.56
N HIS A 862 -21.06 11.05 2.59
CA HIS A 862 -22.48 10.69 2.51
C HIS A 862 -23.31 11.51 3.49
N ARG A 863 -24.50 11.95 3.05
CA ARG A 863 -25.43 12.72 3.88
C ARG A 863 -26.74 11.96 4.07
N LEU A 864 -27.17 11.78 5.31
CA LEU A 864 -28.46 11.13 5.57
C LEU A 864 -29.61 12.07 5.20
N GLY A 865 -30.57 11.60 4.42
CA GLY A 865 -31.76 12.35 4.04
C GLY A 865 -32.94 11.45 3.72
N GLU A 866 -34.11 12.06 3.63
CA GLU A 866 -35.34 11.45 3.11
C GLU A 866 -35.95 12.44 2.11
N ASP A 867 -36.74 11.96 1.14
CA ASP A 867 -37.48 12.80 0.17
C ASP A 867 -36.60 13.85 -0.57
N TYR A 868 -35.31 13.57 -0.75
CA TYR A 868 -34.33 14.50 -1.35
C TYR A 868 -34.44 14.60 -2.89
N LEU A 869 -35.24 13.75 -3.52
CA LEU A 869 -35.57 13.82 -4.94
C LEU A 869 -36.72 14.82 -5.17
N GLY A 870 -36.41 15.95 -5.79
CA GLY A 870 -37.41 16.98 -6.13
C GLY A 870 -38.35 16.52 -7.26
N VAL A 871 -39.66 16.46 -7.00
CA VAL A 871 -40.68 16.20 -8.02
C VAL A 871 -40.87 17.44 -8.90
N VAL A 872 -40.33 17.43 -10.12
CA VAL A 872 -40.79 18.33 -11.18
C VAL A 872 -41.83 17.57 -12.00
N GLY A 873 -43.11 17.73 -11.66
CA GLY A 873 -44.18 17.09 -12.42
C GLY A 873 -44.20 17.57 -13.88
N VAL A 874 -43.68 16.77 -14.82
CA VAL A 874 -43.68 17.06 -16.26
C VAL A 874 -45.08 16.88 -16.89
N ASN A 875 -46.06 16.40 -16.12
CA ASN A 875 -47.46 16.42 -16.51
C ASN A 875 -48.06 17.84 -16.36
N SER A 876 -47.57 18.81 -17.15
CA SER A 876 -48.28 20.07 -17.38
C SER A 876 -48.88 20.09 -18.78
N PRO A 877 -50.09 20.64 -18.94
CA PRO A 877 -50.86 20.51 -20.17
C PRO A 877 -50.16 21.21 -21.33
N VAL A 878 -49.78 20.45 -22.36
CA VAL A 878 -49.35 21.02 -23.64
C VAL A 878 -50.55 21.74 -24.24
N ILE A 879 -50.45 23.05 -24.44
CA ILE A 879 -51.49 23.82 -25.15
C ILE A 879 -51.64 23.22 -26.56
N PRO A 880 -52.80 22.63 -26.93
CA PRO A 880 -52.93 21.94 -28.20
C PRO A 880 -52.68 22.87 -29.38
N GLY A 881 -51.65 22.56 -30.19
CA GLY A 881 -51.27 23.35 -31.36
C GLY A 881 -50.21 24.42 -31.11
N LEU A 882 -49.71 24.60 -29.89
CA LEU A 882 -48.52 25.42 -29.62
C LEU A 882 -47.25 24.64 -30.00
N GLU A 883 -46.43 25.24 -30.85
CA GLU A 883 -45.09 24.77 -31.20
C GLU A 883 -44.06 25.73 -30.57
N VAL A 884 -43.08 25.19 -29.85
CA VAL A 884 -41.99 25.97 -29.23
C VAL A 884 -40.65 25.47 -29.76
N SER A 885 -39.76 26.38 -30.15
CA SER A 885 -38.39 26.04 -30.51
C SER A 885 -37.39 27.01 -29.89
N VAL A 886 -36.23 26.50 -29.48
CA VAL A 886 -35.17 27.30 -28.86
C VAL A 886 -33.90 27.20 -29.69
N SER A 887 -33.31 28.33 -30.09
CA SER A 887 -32.14 28.34 -30.96
C SER A 887 -31.28 29.61 -30.84
N PRO A 888 -29.93 29.49 -30.71
CA PRO A 888 -29.17 28.24 -30.54
C PRO A 888 -29.37 27.61 -29.14
N ASN A 889 -29.27 26.29 -29.02
CA ASN A 889 -29.32 25.54 -27.76
C ASN A 889 -28.49 24.26 -27.92
N PRO A 890 -27.31 24.11 -27.28
CA PRO A 890 -26.71 25.00 -26.29
C PRO A 890 -26.33 26.39 -26.83
N PHE A 891 -26.20 27.37 -25.94
CA PHE A 891 -25.77 28.73 -26.30
C PHE A 891 -24.74 29.30 -25.31
N SER A 892 -23.81 30.11 -25.82
CA SER A 892 -22.75 30.75 -25.02
C SER A 892 -23.08 32.18 -24.58
N GLU A 893 -23.87 32.91 -25.37
CA GLU A 893 -24.15 34.35 -25.16
C GLU A 893 -25.64 34.70 -25.24
N THR A 894 -26.34 34.27 -26.30
CA THR A 894 -27.77 34.52 -26.47
C THR A 894 -28.48 33.34 -27.12
N THR A 895 -29.70 33.04 -26.66
CA THR A 895 -30.63 32.13 -27.34
C THR A 895 -31.96 32.83 -27.62
N SER A 896 -32.79 32.23 -28.48
CA SER A 896 -34.13 32.71 -28.77
C SER A 896 -35.14 31.59 -28.72
N ILE A 897 -36.25 31.87 -28.04
CA ILE A 897 -37.42 31.01 -27.93
C ILE A 897 -38.46 31.51 -28.93
N TYR A 898 -38.94 30.65 -29.82
CA TYR A 898 -39.95 30.95 -30.83
C TYR A 898 -41.23 30.19 -30.51
N LEU A 899 -42.36 30.89 -30.59
CA LEU A 899 -43.70 30.32 -30.39
C LEU A 899 -44.47 30.36 -31.72
N SER A 900 -44.94 29.21 -32.21
CA SER A 900 -45.76 29.08 -33.42
C SER A 900 -47.00 28.22 -33.19
N GLY A 901 -47.90 28.18 -34.18
CA GLY A 901 -49.08 27.32 -34.17
C GLY A 901 -50.30 27.84 -33.39
N ILE A 902 -50.16 28.85 -32.52
CA ILE A 902 -51.28 29.49 -31.80
C ILE A 902 -51.12 31.02 -31.69
N GLU A 903 -52.24 31.76 -31.58
CA GLU A 903 -52.26 33.19 -31.25
C GLU A 903 -52.43 33.38 -29.73
N PHE A 904 -51.74 34.35 -29.14
CA PHE A 904 -51.77 34.67 -27.70
C PHE A 904 -51.67 36.19 -27.49
N GLU A 905 -52.19 36.71 -26.37
CA GLU A 905 -52.04 38.13 -25.98
C GLU A 905 -50.79 38.35 -25.12
N GLU A 906 -50.53 37.47 -24.16
CA GLU A 906 -49.37 37.51 -23.25
C GLU A 906 -48.79 36.11 -23.03
N ALA A 907 -47.47 35.98 -23.20
CA ALA A 907 -46.69 34.81 -22.81
C ALA A 907 -45.80 35.15 -21.62
N GLN A 908 -45.51 34.19 -20.75
CA GLN A 908 -44.55 34.33 -19.66
C GLN A 908 -43.56 33.17 -19.71
N LEU A 909 -42.28 33.48 -19.76
CA LEU A 909 -41.18 32.55 -19.58
C LEU A 909 -40.78 32.54 -18.10
N THR A 910 -40.69 31.37 -17.49
CA THR A 910 -40.16 31.16 -16.14
C THR A 910 -38.98 30.22 -16.27
N LEU A 911 -37.80 30.56 -15.74
CA LEU A 911 -36.56 29.79 -15.83
C LEU A 911 -36.21 29.22 -14.46
N TYR A 912 -35.81 27.95 -14.40
CA TYR A 912 -35.36 27.23 -13.22
C TYR A 912 -33.96 26.66 -13.47
N ASN A 913 -33.14 26.53 -12.44
CA ASN A 913 -31.87 25.80 -12.55
C ASN A 913 -32.11 24.27 -12.52
N ALA A 914 -31.05 23.48 -12.71
CA ALA A 914 -31.14 22.01 -12.70
C ALA A 914 -31.78 21.44 -11.42
N GLN A 915 -31.67 22.13 -10.29
CA GLN A 915 -32.27 21.77 -9.00
C GLN A 915 -33.72 22.25 -8.82
N GLY A 916 -34.37 22.76 -9.89
CA GLY A 916 -35.76 23.21 -9.86
C GLY A 916 -35.99 24.56 -9.16
N MET A 917 -34.94 25.29 -8.78
CA MET A 917 -35.06 26.61 -8.17
C MET A 917 -35.33 27.68 -9.23
N LEU A 918 -36.27 28.59 -8.96
CA LEU A 918 -36.59 29.71 -9.84
C LEU A 918 -35.38 30.65 -10.00
N VAL A 919 -34.98 30.91 -11.24
CA VAL A 919 -33.83 31.73 -11.63
C VAL A 919 -34.26 33.06 -12.25
N ASP A 920 -35.23 33.04 -13.18
CA ASP A 920 -35.73 34.25 -13.85
C ASP A 920 -37.20 34.07 -14.26
N GLN A 921 -37.92 35.18 -14.44
CA GLN A 921 -39.30 35.15 -14.93
C GLN A 921 -39.64 36.43 -15.71
N GLN A 922 -40.06 36.28 -16.96
CA GLN A 922 -40.23 37.39 -17.90
C GLN A 922 -41.47 37.22 -18.78
N SER A 923 -42.32 38.25 -18.85
CA SER A 923 -43.47 38.30 -19.78
C SER A 923 -43.09 38.91 -21.14
N PHE A 924 -43.68 38.39 -22.21
CA PHE A 924 -43.50 38.86 -23.58
C PHE A 924 -44.77 38.66 -24.42
N SER A 925 -44.99 39.54 -25.41
CA SER A 925 -46.21 39.55 -26.25
C SER A 925 -45.91 39.32 -27.74
N THR A 926 -44.73 38.78 -28.05
CA THR A 926 -44.27 38.50 -29.41
C THR A 926 -43.99 37.03 -29.57
N ASN A 927 -44.17 36.49 -30.78
CA ASN A 927 -43.88 35.09 -31.12
C ASN A 927 -42.39 34.70 -31.05
N LYS A 928 -41.54 35.60 -30.56
CA LYS A 928 -40.12 35.40 -30.31
C LYS A 928 -39.74 36.10 -29.02
N TYR A 929 -39.04 35.40 -28.14
CA TYR A 929 -38.35 35.94 -26.97
C TYR A 929 -36.85 35.67 -27.11
N SER A 930 -36.00 36.64 -26.78
CA SER A 930 -34.54 36.47 -26.83
C SER A 930 -33.97 36.55 -25.42
N LEU A 931 -33.37 35.45 -24.97
CA LEU A 931 -32.70 35.33 -23.68
C LEU A 931 -31.20 35.63 -23.85
N ASN A 932 -30.68 36.55 -23.05
CA ASN A 932 -29.24 36.80 -22.95
C ASN A 932 -28.71 36.10 -21.70
N ARG A 933 -27.56 35.43 -21.80
CA ARG A 933 -26.93 34.71 -20.68
C ARG A 933 -26.79 35.58 -19.43
N GLY A 934 -26.37 36.84 -19.58
CA GLY A 934 -26.17 37.74 -18.44
C GLY A 934 -25.25 37.14 -17.36
N SER A 935 -25.79 36.95 -16.15
CA SER A 935 -25.10 36.35 -15.00
C SER A 935 -25.39 34.86 -14.79
N LEU A 936 -26.07 34.19 -15.72
CA LEU A 936 -26.37 32.76 -15.63
C LEU A 936 -25.06 31.96 -15.78
N ALA A 937 -24.81 31.06 -14.82
CA ALA A 937 -23.68 30.13 -14.85
C ALA A 937 -23.86 29.11 -16.00
N GLY A 938 -22.76 28.54 -16.48
CA GLY A 938 -22.84 27.40 -17.40
C GLY A 938 -23.54 26.22 -16.74
N GLY A 939 -24.37 25.49 -17.49
CA GLY A 939 -25.19 24.39 -16.96
C GLY A 939 -26.58 24.29 -17.60
N ILE A 940 -27.39 23.38 -17.07
CA ILE A 940 -28.74 23.07 -17.54
C ILE A 940 -29.77 23.93 -16.79
N TYR A 941 -30.70 24.51 -17.55
CA TYR A 941 -31.84 25.26 -17.04
C TYR A 941 -33.14 24.73 -17.65
N TRP A 942 -34.18 24.66 -16.82
CA TRP A 942 -35.53 24.34 -17.24
C TRP A 942 -36.31 25.62 -17.46
N PHE A 943 -37.19 25.68 -18.44
CA PHE A 943 -38.10 26.80 -18.58
C PHE A 943 -39.54 26.35 -18.73
N GLU A 944 -40.44 27.15 -18.20
CA GLU A 944 -41.90 27.04 -18.33
C GLU A 944 -42.41 28.23 -19.15
N ILE A 945 -43.31 27.97 -20.09
CA ILE A 945 -44.06 28.99 -20.83
C ILE A 945 -45.54 28.89 -20.45
N THR A 946 -46.06 30.03 -20.02
CA THR A 946 -47.49 30.22 -19.75
C THR A 946 -48.07 31.15 -20.82
N LEU A 947 -49.20 30.81 -21.43
CA LEU A 947 -49.92 31.69 -22.38
C LEU A 947 -51.26 32.11 -21.79
N ASP A 948 -51.54 33.42 -21.75
CA ASP A 948 -52.79 34.01 -21.28
C ASP A 948 -53.27 33.48 -19.91
N GLY A 949 -52.32 33.10 -19.05
CA GLY A 949 -52.57 32.55 -17.71
C GLY A 949 -52.74 31.02 -17.64
N GLU A 950 -52.69 30.31 -18.76
CA GLU A 950 -52.65 28.85 -18.82
C GLU A 950 -51.19 28.36 -18.90
N LYS A 951 -50.78 27.53 -17.91
CA LYS A 951 -49.47 26.87 -17.90
C LYS A 951 -49.42 25.88 -19.05
N GLY A 952 -48.46 26.00 -19.96
CA GLY A 952 -48.67 25.47 -21.30
C GLY A 952 -47.51 24.74 -21.98
N TYR A 953 -46.27 24.93 -21.53
CA TYR A 953 -45.12 24.26 -22.14
C TYR A 953 -43.91 24.27 -21.19
N PHE A 954 -43.19 23.16 -21.09
CA PHE A 954 -41.91 23.06 -20.37
C PHE A 954 -40.83 22.64 -21.36
N GLY A 955 -39.61 23.19 -21.21
CA GLY A 955 -38.48 22.86 -22.06
C GLY A 955 -37.12 23.05 -21.37
N LYS A 956 -36.05 22.64 -22.05
CA LYS A 956 -34.66 22.68 -21.55
C LYS A 956 -33.83 23.71 -22.32
N MET A 957 -32.93 24.39 -21.63
CA MET A 957 -31.87 25.23 -22.19
C MET A 957 -30.52 24.89 -21.57
N VAL A 958 -29.50 24.77 -22.41
CA VAL A 958 -28.12 24.49 -22.00
C VAL A 958 -27.26 25.73 -22.26
N ILE A 959 -26.54 26.16 -21.24
CA ILE A 959 -25.61 27.30 -21.31
C ILE A 959 -24.18 26.78 -21.26
N ASN A 960 -23.38 27.11 -22.28
CA ASN A 960 -21.95 26.77 -22.36
C ASN A 960 -21.08 27.72 -21.55
#